data_AF-A0A3B8IDK3-F1
#
_entry.id   AF-A0A3B8IDK3-F1
#
_cell.length_a   1.000
_cell.length_b   1.000
_cell.length_c   1.000
_cell.angle_alpha   90.00
_cell.angle_beta   90.00
_cell.angle_gamma   90.00
#
_symmetry.space_group_name_H-M   'P 1'
#
loop_
_entity.id
_entity.type
_entity.pdbx_description
1 polymer ?
#
loop_
_entity_poly.entity_id
_entity_poly.type
_entity_poly.pdbx_seq_one_letter_code
_entity_poly.pdbx_strand_id
1 'polypeptide(L)'
;LYYKPGETPEELGELTFERFSLDDTEATFPTVAIKGLYTLQLEFETDEQATEPHLRDLNQNTFLASVTPNGSNRPYQLSLLFPYWDQIDWAIREVDLMADETSVNYQTRGQDIDFFIGVDKVNHDEFFYEYYAEVTLNDFALSAYIKQDDLLELELAIADQDPVPFTVQWIDWHELSNSTNRDYTQIEAITVGVLSNNISLVPTARTYDLQLELTLAGEDTPLLLSVRLRFASDAAIHGLNPTELRDALAVHFQYANTDANLPNAFAQQIALEEAIYQVLLDPQDPVYDAYQKKLNRVYEHLYGTDGIWQYLNRYRNLSEDVFQLQSSRVQELALFGEIIVKPGFAVDQVLAEAYYRVEEFLNPSNTFFTLSEMAAQGLSQEEIFNGPLLRHGFIDDAAFRSARNKTVVYTSDLVRLMMEVEGVEAVIDFTISSYVDNRVMGRKVIDCLDLTYAEVYKPRLSVSKSGLTATQNDLPVLVNATNVAAQFEGLRLATKDEQIPAAPYYGFSSPTGNDRQLTDYYSVQQDFPEVYGIGDYGLSDDETPERKARAQQFKAFLLPFEQLLANYLSQIAHLPELFSFSPEVSQTRYFQPLYEVPDVAPLFKPWVDSGQTWEEFTADLDNVYRTFLETDETPAAFLQRRNQLLDHLLGRFAETFQDYALVQLSGIQSLLTGPDQFPVYEEARQAVLSRLVTDKQQFAEEYDQLASHRTQAYDFTQQGSAESVWGSTNISGFQRRISRLLGIRQVGHHTLFGVKEGNDIMDIEGLHIVEHLLLRPRREG
;
A
#
# COMPACT_ATOMS: atom_id res chain seq x y z
N LEU A 1 3.70 1.03 -2.05
CA LEU A 1 3.49 -0.30 -2.70
C LEU A 1 3.62 -0.13 -4.21
N TYR A 2 4.68 -0.67 -4.81
CA TYR A 2 4.82 -0.71 -6.27
C TYR A 2 4.60 -2.16 -6.72
N TYR A 3 3.64 -2.35 -7.62
CA TYR A 3 3.47 -3.60 -8.35
C TYR A 3 4.43 -3.58 -9.55
N LYS A 4 5.24 -4.63 -9.74
CA LYS A 4 6.18 -4.79 -10.86
C LYS A 4 5.41 -5.32 -12.08
N PRO A 5 4.97 -4.47 -13.03
CA PRO A 5 4.19 -4.93 -14.17
C PRO A 5 5.19 -5.42 -15.21
N GLY A 6 5.50 -6.73 -15.21
CA GLY A 6 6.43 -7.28 -16.20
C GLY A 6 7.12 -8.57 -15.81
N GLU A 7 7.17 -8.92 -14.52
CA GLU A 7 7.40 -10.32 -14.17
C GLU A 7 6.11 -11.08 -14.46
N THR A 8 6.15 -11.97 -15.47
CA THR A 8 5.25 -13.11 -15.47
C THR A 8 5.30 -13.70 -14.07
N PRO A 9 4.16 -13.77 -13.34
CA PRO A 9 4.12 -14.45 -12.05
C PRO A 9 4.78 -15.81 -12.25
N GLU A 10 5.69 -16.19 -11.36
CA GLU A 10 6.39 -17.47 -11.49
C GLU A 10 5.37 -18.57 -11.72
N GLU A 11 5.57 -19.35 -12.78
CA GLU A 11 4.65 -20.39 -13.18
C GLU A 11 4.74 -21.53 -12.16
N LEU A 12 3.79 -21.58 -11.23
CA LEU A 12 3.80 -22.53 -10.10
C LEU A 12 3.49 -23.97 -10.51
N GLY A 13 3.32 -24.22 -11.80
CA GLY A 13 2.91 -25.49 -12.38
C GLY A 13 1.57 -25.40 -13.11
N GLU A 14 1.23 -26.53 -13.70
CA GLU A 14 0.06 -26.75 -14.55
C GLU A 14 -1.04 -27.45 -13.75
N LEU A 15 -2.22 -26.82 -13.61
CA LEU A 15 -3.42 -27.48 -13.06
C LEU A 15 -4.19 -28.16 -14.20
N THR A 16 -4.24 -29.49 -14.17
CA THR A 16 -5.03 -30.32 -15.08
C THR A 16 -6.39 -30.61 -14.45
N PHE A 17 -7.47 -30.11 -15.04
CA PHE A 17 -8.83 -30.33 -14.51
C PHE A 17 -9.37 -31.70 -14.90
N GLU A 18 -9.21 -32.72 -14.05
CA GLU A 18 -9.88 -34.01 -14.24
C GLU A 18 -11.34 -33.92 -13.80
N ARG A 19 -12.28 -34.14 -14.73
CA ARG A 19 -13.68 -34.39 -14.41
C ARG A 19 -13.82 -35.88 -14.10
N PHE A 20 -14.23 -36.24 -12.88
CA PHE A 20 -14.75 -37.58 -12.62
C PHE A 20 -16.08 -37.77 -13.37
N SER A 21 -16.00 -38.30 -14.59
CA SER A 21 -17.11 -38.87 -15.34
C SER A 21 -17.11 -40.38 -15.13
N LEU A 22 -18.28 -40.98 -14.91
CA LEU A 22 -18.43 -42.44 -14.82
C LEU A 22 -18.22 -43.17 -16.16
N ASP A 23 -18.04 -42.43 -17.26
CA ASP A 23 -17.77 -42.97 -18.58
C ASP A 23 -16.34 -42.64 -19.02
N ASP A 24 -15.50 -43.68 -19.06
CA ASP A 24 -14.13 -43.71 -19.60
C ASP A 24 -14.12 -43.31 -21.08
N THR A 25 -13.84 -42.04 -21.37
CA THR A 25 -13.29 -41.64 -22.67
C THR A 25 -12.22 -40.57 -22.44
N GLU A 26 -11.06 -40.75 -23.08
CA GLU A 26 -9.90 -39.86 -23.01
C GLU A 26 -10.29 -38.42 -23.38
N ALA A 27 -10.48 -37.57 -22.38
CA ALA A 27 -10.65 -36.14 -22.54
C ALA A 27 -9.31 -35.44 -22.36
N THR A 28 -8.94 -34.57 -23.30
CA THR A 28 -7.83 -33.63 -23.13
C THR A 28 -8.30 -32.53 -22.18
N PHE A 29 -7.64 -32.41 -21.02
CA PHE A 29 -8.02 -31.46 -19.99
C PHE A 29 -7.34 -30.11 -20.23
N PRO A 30 -8.03 -28.98 -20.02
CA PRO A 30 -7.41 -27.68 -20.09
C PRO A 30 -6.39 -27.55 -18.95
N THR A 31 -5.21 -27.05 -19.29
CA THR A 31 -4.16 -26.75 -18.33
C THR A 31 -4.15 -25.26 -18.04
N VAL A 32 -4.22 -24.87 -16.77
CA VAL A 32 -4.14 -23.46 -16.35
C VAL A 32 -2.85 -23.23 -15.57
N ALA A 33 -2.04 -22.29 -16.07
CA ALA A 33 -0.87 -21.78 -15.36
C ALA A 33 -1.34 -20.97 -14.13
N ILE A 34 -0.93 -21.39 -12.92
CA ILE A 34 -1.26 -20.67 -11.70
C ILE A 34 -0.29 -19.50 -11.53
N LYS A 35 -0.79 -18.28 -11.80
CA LYS A 35 -0.06 -17.01 -11.74
C LYS A 35 -0.35 -16.23 -10.45
N GLY A 36 -0.28 -16.90 -9.30
CA GLY A 36 -0.86 -16.40 -8.04
C GLY A 36 0.12 -15.90 -6.98
N LEU A 37 1.43 -15.90 -7.21
CA LEU A 37 2.40 -15.45 -6.21
C LEU A 37 3.05 -14.15 -6.61
N TYR A 38 3.04 -13.17 -5.70
CA TYR A 38 3.55 -11.83 -5.95
C TYR A 38 4.71 -11.48 -5.03
N THR A 39 5.74 -10.88 -5.63
CA THR A 39 6.77 -10.13 -4.91
C THR A 39 6.36 -8.66 -4.91
N LEU A 40 6.25 -8.06 -3.72
CA LEU A 40 5.85 -6.66 -3.56
C LEU A 40 7.00 -5.84 -3.03
N GLN A 41 7.29 -4.73 -3.70
CA GLN A 41 8.29 -3.79 -3.24
C GLN A 41 7.67 -2.69 -2.38
N LEU A 42 8.26 -2.46 -1.21
CA LEU A 42 7.82 -1.53 -0.19
C LEU A 42 8.78 -0.36 -0.07
N GLU A 43 8.27 0.82 -0.37
CA GLU A 43 8.92 2.09 -0.06
C GLU A 43 8.17 2.70 1.12
N PHE A 44 8.90 3.02 2.19
CA PHE A 44 8.38 3.75 3.33
C PHE A 44 8.49 5.25 3.06
N GLU A 45 7.46 6.02 3.40
CA GLU A 45 7.62 7.47 3.41
C GLU A 45 8.57 7.88 4.54
N THR A 46 9.17 9.07 4.40
CA THR A 46 9.97 9.65 5.48
C THR A 46 9.08 9.94 6.70
N ASP A 47 9.46 9.43 7.87
CA ASP A 47 8.79 9.71 9.15
C ASP A 47 9.36 11.00 9.74
N GLU A 48 8.69 12.12 9.48
CA GLU A 48 9.14 13.44 9.93
C GLU A 48 8.98 13.67 11.45
N GLN A 49 8.26 12.80 12.15
CA GLN A 49 8.13 12.86 13.61
C GLN A 49 9.24 12.12 14.34
N ALA A 50 9.97 11.24 13.64
CA ALA A 50 11.07 10.50 14.23
C ALA A 50 12.27 11.44 14.52
N THR A 51 12.76 11.38 15.75
CA THR A 51 13.91 12.20 16.19
C THR A 51 15.24 11.64 15.73
N GLU A 52 15.35 10.33 15.58
CA GLU A 52 16.58 9.62 15.20
C GLU A 52 16.65 9.47 13.67
N PRO A 53 17.76 9.88 13.01
CA PRO A 53 17.84 9.90 11.54
C PRO A 53 17.56 8.55 10.86
N HIS A 54 18.00 7.45 11.48
CA HIS A 54 17.81 6.10 10.92
C HIS A 54 16.36 5.60 10.98
N LEU A 55 15.51 6.22 11.82
CA LEU A 55 14.08 5.99 11.92
C LEU A 55 13.27 6.92 11.01
N ARG A 56 13.83 8.08 10.63
CA ARG A 56 13.20 8.99 9.66
C ARG A 56 13.13 8.36 8.27
N ASP A 57 14.16 7.62 7.85
CA ASP A 57 14.21 6.98 6.53
C ASP A 57 14.48 5.48 6.64
N LEU A 58 13.43 4.67 6.49
CA LEU A 58 13.52 3.21 6.58
C LEU A 58 14.02 2.54 5.29
N ASN A 59 14.22 3.29 4.20
CA ASN A 59 14.59 2.74 2.88
C ASN A 59 16.10 2.67 2.61
N GLN A 60 16.92 3.14 3.55
CA GLN A 60 18.38 3.05 3.49
C GLN A 60 18.89 2.32 4.71
N ASN A 61 20.00 1.60 4.61
CA ASN A 61 20.54 0.84 5.74
C ASN A 61 21.99 1.15 6.07
N THR A 62 22.39 2.39 5.80
CA THR A 62 23.69 2.93 6.19
C THR A 62 23.59 3.69 7.51
N PHE A 63 24.50 3.41 8.43
CA PHE A 63 24.59 4.00 9.76
C PHE A 63 25.93 4.71 9.91
N LEU A 64 25.94 5.82 10.63
CA LEU A 64 27.16 6.59 10.88
C LEU A 64 27.73 6.19 12.23
N ALA A 65 29.04 5.91 12.26
CA ALA A 65 29.83 5.73 13.47
C ALA A 65 31.03 6.67 13.45
N SER A 66 31.61 6.92 14.62
CA SER A 66 32.75 7.83 14.76
C SER A 66 33.80 7.18 15.66
N VAL A 67 35.02 7.06 15.15
CA VAL A 67 36.14 6.45 15.88
C VAL A 67 37.25 7.45 16.14
N THR A 68 37.90 7.36 17.29
CA THR A 68 39.10 8.15 17.60
C THR A 68 40.27 7.20 17.83
N PRO A 69 41.14 6.99 16.82
CA PRO A 69 42.29 6.10 16.93
C PRO A 69 43.21 6.50 18.07
N ASN A 70 43.82 5.51 18.74
CA ASN A 70 44.81 5.78 19.79
C ASN A 70 45.97 6.62 19.23
N GLY A 71 46.22 7.78 19.83
CA GLY A 71 47.24 8.73 19.38
C GLY A 71 46.76 9.80 18.38
N SER A 72 45.50 9.74 17.94
CA SER A 72 44.83 10.83 17.21
C SER A 72 43.99 11.68 18.16
N ASN A 73 43.96 13.00 17.95
CA ASN A 73 43.04 13.92 18.64
C ASN A 73 41.78 14.21 17.81
N ARG A 74 41.66 13.60 16.63
CA ARG A 74 40.57 13.82 15.68
C ARG A 74 39.69 12.56 15.57
N PRO A 75 38.35 12.72 15.63
CA PRO A 75 37.43 11.65 15.27
C PRO A 75 37.37 11.47 13.74
N TYR A 76 37.29 10.21 13.31
CA TYR A 76 37.09 9.79 11.92
C TYR A 76 35.67 9.24 11.76
N GLN A 77 34.97 9.67 10.71
CA GLN A 77 33.63 9.17 10.39
C GLN A 77 33.69 7.87 9.59
N LEU A 78 32.77 6.97 9.92
CA LEU A 78 32.56 5.68 9.28
C LEU A 78 31.11 5.53 8.88
N SER A 79 30.87 4.92 7.72
CA SER A 79 29.56 4.51 7.24
C SER A 79 29.47 2.98 7.27
N LEU A 80 28.61 2.42 8.12
CA LEU A 80 28.36 0.98 8.21
C LEU A 80 27.08 0.64 7.46
N LEU A 81 27.16 -0.21 6.44
CA LEU A 81 26.00 -0.82 5.77
C LEU A 81 25.72 -2.19 6.40
N PHE A 82 24.56 -2.32 7.03
CA PHE A 82 24.02 -3.62 7.45
C PHE A 82 23.07 -4.18 6.38
N PRO A 83 22.63 -5.46 6.48
CA PRO A 83 21.66 -6.03 5.56
C PRO A 83 20.29 -5.36 5.67
N TYR A 84 19.60 -5.17 4.54
CA TYR A 84 18.23 -4.69 4.55
C TYR A 84 17.30 -5.73 5.20
N TRP A 85 16.18 -5.27 5.77
CA TRP A 85 15.21 -6.12 6.47
C TRP A 85 14.66 -7.29 5.63
N ASP A 86 14.66 -7.18 4.30
CA ASP A 86 14.22 -8.21 3.35
C ASP A 86 15.31 -9.23 2.97
N GLN A 87 16.53 -9.01 3.45
CA GLN A 87 17.70 -9.89 3.28
C GLN A 87 17.99 -10.72 4.53
N ILE A 88 17.29 -10.46 5.62
CA ILE A 88 17.41 -11.15 6.90
C ILE A 88 16.45 -12.34 6.92
N ASP A 89 16.76 -13.34 7.74
CA ASP A 89 15.87 -14.47 7.95
C ASP A 89 14.51 -14.01 8.50
N TRP A 90 13.44 -14.42 7.81
CA TRP A 90 12.05 -14.12 8.14
C TRP A 90 11.65 -14.59 9.56
N ALA A 91 12.35 -15.60 10.11
CA ALA A 91 12.11 -16.09 11.47
C ALA A 91 12.37 -15.03 12.55
N ILE A 92 13.18 -14.02 12.26
CA ILE A 92 13.52 -12.94 13.21
C ILE A 92 12.33 -12.00 13.47
N ARG A 93 11.31 -11.98 12.60
CA ARG A 93 10.17 -11.03 12.71
C ARG A 93 9.36 -11.15 14.01
N GLU A 94 9.38 -12.32 14.65
CA GLU A 94 8.64 -12.61 15.89
C GLU A 94 9.50 -12.41 17.15
N VAL A 95 10.77 -12.06 16.96
CA VAL A 95 11.70 -11.79 18.05
C VAL A 95 11.63 -10.32 18.45
N ASP A 96 11.50 -10.06 19.74
CA ASP A 96 11.67 -8.71 20.28
C ASP A 96 13.16 -8.33 20.24
N LEU A 97 13.57 -7.55 19.24
CA LEU A 97 14.97 -7.13 19.12
C LEU A 97 15.36 -6.04 20.13
N MET A 98 14.41 -5.51 20.91
CA MET A 98 14.69 -4.58 22.00
C MET A 98 14.80 -5.28 23.37
N ALA A 99 14.57 -6.58 23.45
CA ALA A 99 14.75 -7.32 24.70
C ALA A 99 16.24 -7.37 25.10
N ASP A 100 16.52 -7.28 26.40
CA ASP A 100 17.90 -7.25 26.95
C ASP A 100 18.78 -8.45 26.52
N GLU A 101 18.17 -9.55 26.07
CA GLU A 101 18.85 -10.78 25.63
C GLU A 101 19.21 -10.76 24.12
N THR A 102 18.65 -9.83 23.34
CA THR A 102 18.89 -9.71 21.90
C THR A 102 20.01 -8.71 21.62
N SER A 103 21.17 -9.18 21.16
CA SER A 103 22.30 -8.31 20.78
C SER A 103 22.90 -8.72 19.44
N VAL A 104 23.39 -7.72 18.70
CA VAL A 104 24.26 -7.95 17.55
C VAL A 104 25.67 -8.19 18.08
N ASN A 105 26.27 -9.33 17.74
CA ASN A 105 27.58 -9.72 18.22
C ASN A 105 28.53 -10.01 17.05
N TYR A 106 29.80 -9.69 17.20
CA TYR A 106 30.80 -10.05 16.19
C TYR A 106 30.94 -11.58 16.07
N GLN A 107 31.07 -12.08 14.83
CA GLN A 107 31.15 -13.51 14.54
C GLN A 107 32.58 -13.96 14.23
N THR A 108 33.05 -14.99 14.93
CA THR A 108 34.29 -15.72 14.61
C THR A 108 34.00 -17.10 14.03
N ARG A 109 34.75 -17.56 13.02
CA ARG A 109 34.56 -18.92 12.42
C ARG A 109 35.69 -19.88 12.81
N GLY A 110 35.37 -21.00 13.46
CA GLY A 110 36.37 -22.04 13.81
C GLY A 110 37.20 -21.71 15.06
N GLN A 111 38.49 -22.11 15.08
CA GLN A 111 39.43 -21.80 16.18
C GLN A 111 39.85 -20.32 16.15
N ASP A 112 38.94 -19.41 16.49
CA ASP A 112 39.21 -17.96 16.66
C ASP A 112 39.69 -17.22 15.40
N ILE A 113 39.18 -17.59 14.21
CA ILE A 113 39.45 -16.84 12.99
C ILE A 113 38.51 -15.63 12.93
N ASP A 114 39.09 -14.45 13.09
CA ASP A 114 38.42 -13.16 12.94
C ASP A 114 37.99 -12.93 11.49
N PHE A 115 36.73 -12.54 11.31
CA PHE A 115 36.12 -12.26 10.02
C PHE A 115 35.93 -10.75 9.79
N PHE A 116 36.99 -9.96 10.01
CA PHE A 116 37.07 -8.56 9.58
C PHE A 116 38.09 -8.48 8.43
N ILE A 117 37.62 -8.30 7.21
CA ILE A 117 38.38 -8.56 6.00
C ILE A 117 38.53 -7.24 5.25
N GLY A 118 39.78 -6.88 4.92
CA GLY A 118 40.06 -5.76 4.02
C GLY A 118 39.63 -6.10 2.59
N VAL A 119 38.84 -5.25 1.95
CA VAL A 119 38.41 -5.50 0.58
C VAL A 119 39.49 -5.02 -0.38
N ASP A 120 40.09 -5.96 -1.10
CA ASP A 120 41.06 -5.66 -2.14
C ASP A 120 40.39 -4.93 -3.32
N LYS A 121 40.95 -3.78 -3.68
CA LYS A 121 40.45 -2.86 -4.71
C LYS A 121 41.37 -2.95 -5.94
N VAL A 122 41.35 -4.09 -6.63
CA VAL A 122 42.21 -4.38 -7.81
C VAL A 122 42.06 -3.37 -8.96
N ASN A 123 41.13 -2.42 -8.92
CA ASN A 123 41.13 -1.24 -9.76
C ASN A 123 40.68 -0.03 -8.93
N HIS A 124 41.34 1.12 -9.12
CA HIS A 124 41.29 2.39 -8.36
C HIS A 124 39.90 3.04 -8.18
N ASP A 125 38.96 2.33 -7.59
CA ASP A 125 37.58 2.75 -7.56
C ASP A 125 37.14 3.01 -6.11
N GLU A 126 36.91 4.29 -5.80
CA GLU A 126 36.22 4.83 -4.59
C GLU A 126 34.77 4.30 -4.43
N PHE A 127 34.40 3.31 -5.25
CA PHE A 127 33.10 2.70 -5.40
C PHE A 127 32.93 1.49 -4.47
N PHE A 128 33.96 1.03 -3.74
CA PHE A 128 33.91 -0.12 -2.83
C PHE A 128 34.09 0.26 -1.36
N TYR A 129 33.51 -0.55 -0.47
CA TYR A 129 33.78 -0.53 0.98
C TYR A 129 35.25 -0.86 1.27
N GLU A 130 35.78 -0.36 2.38
CA GLU A 130 37.14 -0.65 2.84
C GLU A 130 37.19 -2.01 3.55
N TYR A 131 36.18 -2.32 4.36
CA TYR A 131 36.17 -3.53 5.16
C TYR A 131 34.83 -4.27 5.09
N TYR A 132 34.90 -5.58 5.29
CA TYR A 132 33.76 -6.50 5.45
C TYR A 132 33.85 -7.17 6.81
N ALA A 133 32.72 -7.34 7.50
CA ALA A 133 32.62 -8.10 8.72
C ALA A 133 31.40 -9.03 8.75
N GLU A 134 31.49 -10.10 9.54
CA GLU A 134 30.33 -10.92 9.92
C GLU A 134 29.93 -10.65 11.37
N VAL A 135 28.64 -10.44 11.57
CA VAL A 135 28.02 -10.30 12.90
C VAL A 135 26.84 -11.26 13.00
N THR A 136 26.46 -11.68 14.20
CA THR A 136 25.27 -12.49 14.45
C THR A 136 24.19 -11.65 15.13
N LEU A 137 22.95 -11.84 14.72
CA LEU A 137 21.76 -11.38 15.43
C LEU A 137 20.92 -12.61 15.74
N ASN A 138 20.80 -13.00 17.01
CA ASN A 138 20.06 -14.21 17.45
C ASN A 138 20.40 -15.46 16.61
N ASP A 139 21.69 -15.77 16.51
CA ASP A 139 22.26 -16.89 15.74
C ASP A 139 22.18 -16.78 14.20
N PHE A 140 21.57 -15.71 13.67
CA PHE A 140 21.56 -15.44 12.23
C PHE A 140 22.78 -14.61 11.83
N ALA A 141 23.57 -15.13 10.88
CA ALA A 141 24.73 -14.43 10.34
C ALA A 141 24.30 -13.27 9.44
N LEU A 142 24.90 -12.10 9.66
CA LEU A 142 24.67 -10.86 8.94
C LEU A 142 26.01 -10.33 8.41
N SER A 143 25.98 -9.73 7.23
CA SER A 143 27.14 -9.04 6.65
C SER A 143 27.11 -7.55 6.99
N ALA A 144 28.17 -7.04 7.59
CA ALA A 144 28.39 -5.61 7.78
C ALA A 144 29.50 -5.13 6.83
N TYR A 145 29.23 -4.07 6.07
CA TYR A 145 30.23 -3.44 5.21
C TYR A 145 30.59 -2.07 5.76
N ILE A 146 31.88 -1.78 5.85
CA ILE A 146 32.38 -0.56 6.50
C ILE A 146 33.05 0.30 5.46
N LYS A 147 32.57 1.53 5.36
CA LYS A 147 33.18 2.60 4.57
C LYS A 147 33.86 3.61 5.47
N GLN A 148 35.11 3.94 5.19
CA GLN A 148 35.83 5.03 5.82
C GLN A 148 35.54 6.33 5.06
N ASP A 149 34.86 7.28 5.70
CA ASP A 149 34.46 8.54 5.05
C ASP A 149 35.59 9.59 5.09
N ASP A 150 36.36 9.61 6.18
CA ASP A 150 37.52 10.50 6.36
C ASP A 150 38.83 9.80 6.00
N LEU A 151 39.63 10.37 5.11
CA LEU A 151 41.01 9.89 4.88
C LEU A 151 41.92 10.19 6.07
N LEU A 152 42.94 9.35 6.29
CA LEU A 152 43.97 9.57 7.31
C LEU A 152 44.64 10.93 7.07
N GLU A 153 44.65 11.83 8.06
CA GLU A 153 45.29 13.14 7.93
C GLU A 153 46.57 13.21 8.75
N LEU A 154 47.66 13.62 8.10
CA LEU A 154 48.98 13.78 8.70
C LEU A 154 49.48 15.20 8.43
N GLU A 155 50.44 15.66 9.22
CA GLU A 155 51.10 16.94 9.03
C GLU A 155 52.54 16.74 8.55
N LEU A 156 52.89 17.37 7.43
CA LEU A 156 54.25 17.38 6.89
C LEU A 156 55.01 18.57 7.47
N ALA A 157 56.06 18.32 8.25
CA ALA A 157 56.94 19.36 8.77
C ALA A 157 58.12 19.60 7.80
N ILE A 158 58.21 20.82 7.24
CA ILE A 158 59.29 21.21 6.32
C ILE A 158 60.14 22.30 7.00
N ALA A 159 61.27 21.92 7.60
CA ALA A 159 62.20 22.85 8.25
C ALA A 159 61.50 23.88 9.18
N ASP A 160 61.66 25.19 8.94
CA ASP A 160 61.08 26.29 9.74
C ASP A 160 59.65 26.71 9.29
N GLN A 161 58.97 25.91 8.46
CA GLN A 161 57.60 26.20 8.01
C GLN A 161 56.54 25.61 8.96
N ASP A 162 55.36 26.22 8.96
CA ASP A 162 54.20 25.64 9.65
C ASP A 162 53.87 24.25 9.07
N PRO A 163 53.51 23.26 9.91
CA PRO A 163 53.16 21.92 9.45
C PRO A 163 52.04 21.96 8.40
N VAL A 164 52.21 21.19 7.33
CA VAL A 164 51.30 21.18 6.19
C VAL A 164 50.41 19.96 6.26
N PRO A 165 49.09 20.10 6.45
CA PRO A 165 48.20 18.95 6.48
C PRO A 165 48.08 18.33 5.09
N PHE A 166 48.18 17.00 5.05
CA PHE A 166 47.95 16.17 3.89
C PHE A 166 47.19 14.92 4.27
N THR A 167 46.30 14.46 3.40
CA THR A 167 45.58 13.21 3.60
C THR A 167 46.28 12.07 2.88
N VAL A 168 46.32 10.91 3.52
CA VAL A 168 46.84 9.65 3.01
C VAL A 168 45.66 8.76 2.64
N GLN A 169 45.60 8.38 1.38
CA GLN A 169 44.69 7.36 0.86
C GLN A 169 45.53 6.16 0.45
N TRP A 170 45.37 5.07 1.20
CA TRP A 170 46.04 3.83 0.84
C TRP A 170 45.23 3.09 -0.23
N ILE A 171 45.89 2.73 -1.33
CA ILE A 171 45.23 2.07 -2.46
C ILE A 171 45.23 0.56 -2.24
N ASP A 172 46.40 0.00 -1.91
CA ASP A 172 46.60 -1.46 -1.78
C ASP A 172 46.78 -1.89 -0.30
N TRP A 173 46.38 -1.07 0.68
CA TRP A 173 46.58 -1.40 2.11
C TRP A 173 45.93 -2.72 2.49
N HIS A 174 44.78 -2.99 1.89
CA HIS A 174 44.00 -4.18 2.20
C HIS A 174 44.71 -5.48 1.79
N GLU A 175 45.69 -5.45 0.87
CA GLU A 175 46.54 -6.61 0.56
C GLU A 175 47.41 -7.02 1.76
N LEU A 176 47.78 -6.07 2.62
CA LEU A 176 48.49 -6.34 3.88
C LEU A 176 47.53 -6.81 4.98
N SER A 177 46.27 -6.36 4.96
CA SER A 177 45.28 -6.65 5.99
C SER A 177 44.37 -7.86 5.68
N ASN A 178 44.45 -8.46 4.48
CA ASN A 178 43.57 -9.54 4.00
C ASN A 178 43.85 -10.95 4.60
N SER A 179 44.76 -11.05 5.58
CA SER A 179 45.14 -12.33 6.18
C SER A 179 44.62 -12.46 7.62
N THR A 180 44.26 -13.68 8.01
CA THR A 180 43.55 -14.04 9.26
C THR A 180 44.25 -13.66 10.57
N ASN A 181 45.46 -13.09 10.54
CA ASN A 181 46.22 -12.75 11.75
C ASN A 181 46.67 -11.28 11.86
N ARG A 182 46.44 -10.41 10.84
CA ARG A 182 46.86 -8.99 10.81
C ARG A 182 48.20 -8.72 11.51
N ASP A 183 49.18 -9.57 11.22
CA ASP A 183 50.44 -9.54 11.94
C ASP A 183 51.41 -8.56 11.29
N TYR A 184 51.24 -7.28 11.62
CA TYR A 184 52.13 -6.20 11.17
C TYR A 184 53.56 -6.30 11.75
N THR A 185 53.84 -7.27 12.65
CA THR A 185 55.18 -7.48 13.23
C THR A 185 56.17 -8.12 12.26
N GLN A 186 55.68 -8.67 11.15
CA GLN A 186 56.49 -9.29 10.10
C GLN A 186 57.14 -8.29 9.14
N ILE A 187 56.85 -6.99 9.26
CA ILE A 187 57.46 -5.95 8.43
C ILE A 187 58.88 -5.67 8.94
N GLU A 188 59.89 -5.99 8.13
CA GLU A 188 61.31 -5.83 8.49
C GLU A 188 61.89 -4.48 8.04
N ALA A 189 61.45 -3.97 6.88
CA ALA A 189 61.87 -2.70 6.33
C ALA A 189 60.76 -2.07 5.47
N ILE A 190 60.65 -0.74 5.51
CA ILE A 190 59.79 0.04 4.61
C ILE A 190 60.66 1.12 3.98
N THR A 191 60.73 1.12 2.66
CA THR A 191 61.45 2.14 1.91
C THR A 191 60.53 2.86 0.94
N VAL A 192 60.67 4.18 0.87
CA VAL A 192 59.94 5.00 -0.08
C VAL A 192 60.59 4.81 -1.45
N GLY A 193 59.83 4.23 -2.39
CA GLY A 193 60.29 3.96 -3.75
C GLY A 193 60.17 5.18 -4.66
N VAL A 194 59.51 5.01 -5.80
CA VAL A 194 59.33 6.08 -6.80
C VAL A 194 58.14 6.96 -6.42
N LEU A 195 58.37 8.27 -6.31
CA LEU A 195 57.32 9.28 -6.29
C LEU A 195 56.99 9.65 -7.74
N SER A 196 55.77 9.39 -8.20
CA SER A 196 55.31 9.86 -9.50
C SER A 196 54.70 11.26 -9.36
N ASN A 197 55.01 12.15 -10.31
CA ASN A 197 54.45 13.51 -10.31
C ASN A 197 52.92 13.47 -10.48
N ASN A 198 52.25 14.53 -10.02
CA ASN A 198 50.79 14.73 -10.07
C ASN A 198 50.11 14.04 -11.27
N ILE A 199 49.34 13.00 -10.99
CA ILE A 199 48.62 12.18 -11.99
C ILE A 199 47.21 12.71 -12.21
N SER A 200 46.78 13.75 -11.48
CA SER A 200 45.42 14.25 -11.63
C SER A 200 45.16 14.87 -13.00
N LEU A 201 44.04 14.47 -13.61
CA LEU A 201 43.50 15.09 -14.83
C LEU A 201 43.10 16.56 -14.62
N VAL A 202 43.02 17.00 -13.36
CA VAL A 202 42.77 18.39 -12.99
C VAL A 202 44.09 19.00 -12.47
N PRO A 203 44.68 19.99 -13.17
CA PRO A 203 45.96 20.59 -12.81
C PRO A 203 46.03 21.20 -11.40
N THR A 204 44.87 21.44 -10.77
CA THR A 204 44.72 22.02 -9.42
C THR A 204 44.54 20.98 -8.31
N ALA A 205 44.41 19.69 -8.63
CA ALA A 205 44.31 18.68 -7.59
C ALA A 205 45.72 18.38 -7.06
N ARG A 206 45.93 18.73 -5.81
CA ARG A 206 47.16 18.63 -5.01
C ARG A 206 47.51 17.18 -4.67
N THR A 207 47.47 16.30 -5.67
CA THR A 207 47.47 14.85 -5.49
C THR A 207 48.76 14.24 -6.01
N TYR A 208 49.41 13.39 -5.21
CA TYR A 208 50.66 12.71 -5.55
C TYR A 208 50.53 11.23 -5.27
N ASP A 209 50.95 10.38 -6.20
CA ASP A 209 50.97 8.94 -5.99
C ASP A 209 52.40 8.51 -5.64
N LEU A 210 52.52 7.70 -4.59
CA LEU A 210 53.77 7.20 -4.03
C LEU A 210 53.72 5.68 -4.02
N GLN A 211 54.80 5.05 -4.46
CA GLN A 211 54.98 3.61 -4.31
C GLN A 211 55.93 3.33 -3.13
N LEU A 212 55.47 2.51 -2.20
CA LEU A 212 56.24 2.03 -1.06
C LEU A 212 56.69 0.59 -1.31
N GLU A 213 57.94 0.29 -0.99
CA GLU A 213 58.51 -1.05 -1.00
C GLU A 213 58.57 -1.57 0.43
N LEU A 214 57.80 -2.64 0.72
CA LEU A 214 57.77 -3.32 2.02
C LEU A 214 58.50 -4.65 1.95
N THR A 215 59.49 -4.85 2.81
CA THR A 215 60.16 -6.14 2.99
C THR A 215 59.54 -6.88 4.17
N LEU A 216 58.99 -8.06 3.91
CA LEU A 216 58.43 -8.95 4.93
C LEU A 216 59.45 -10.01 5.36
N ALA A 217 59.37 -10.43 6.62
CA ALA A 217 60.26 -11.44 7.19
C ALA A 217 60.16 -12.77 6.44
N GLY A 218 61.27 -13.19 5.82
CA GLY A 218 61.36 -14.44 5.08
C GLY A 218 60.91 -14.39 3.62
N GLU A 219 60.57 -13.21 3.09
CA GLU A 219 60.24 -13.00 1.67
C GLU A 219 61.41 -12.36 0.90
N ASP A 220 61.76 -12.94 -0.26
CA ASP A 220 62.86 -12.43 -1.11
C ASP A 220 62.43 -11.26 -2.01
N THR A 221 61.12 -11.06 -2.21
CA THR A 221 60.56 -10.00 -3.05
C THR A 221 59.76 -9.00 -2.22
N PRO A 222 60.06 -7.68 -2.31
CA PRO A 222 59.30 -6.67 -1.60
C PRO A 222 57.88 -6.55 -2.15
N LEU A 223 56.91 -6.32 -1.26
CA LEU A 223 55.55 -5.96 -1.62
C LEU A 223 55.52 -4.48 -2.02
N LEU A 224 54.82 -4.17 -3.11
CA LEU A 224 54.62 -2.80 -3.57
C LEU A 224 53.25 -2.31 -3.09
N LEU A 225 53.23 -1.22 -2.33
CA LEU A 225 52.02 -0.59 -1.83
C LEU A 225 51.87 0.79 -2.45
N SER A 226 50.75 1.02 -3.14
CA SER A 226 50.45 2.32 -3.73
C SER A 226 49.70 3.20 -2.73
N VAL A 227 50.15 4.45 -2.61
CA VAL A 227 49.60 5.44 -1.68
C VAL A 227 49.36 6.75 -2.41
N ARG A 228 48.18 7.31 -2.25
CA ARG A 228 47.81 8.60 -2.79
C ARG A 228 47.79 9.65 -1.68
N LEU A 229 48.51 10.73 -1.89
CA LEU A 229 48.64 11.85 -0.96
C LEU A 229 47.89 13.05 -1.53
N ARG A 230 47.14 13.77 -0.69
CA ARG A 230 46.49 15.02 -1.10
C ARG A 230 46.76 16.13 -0.10
N PHE A 231 47.39 17.22 -0.57
CA PHE A 231 47.72 18.37 0.27
C PHE A 231 46.59 19.38 0.35
N ALA A 232 46.44 20.01 1.52
CA ALA A 232 45.40 21.01 1.74
C ALA A 232 45.63 22.32 0.97
N SER A 233 46.88 22.74 0.69
CA SER A 233 47.18 23.97 -0.06
C SER A 233 48.47 23.91 -0.91
N ASP A 234 48.46 24.60 -2.06
CA ASP A 234 49.63 24.67 -2.96
C ASP A 234 50.77 25.52 -2.36
N ALA A 235 50.42 26.59 -1.64
CA ALA A 235 51.38 27.55 -1.08
C ALA A 235 52.39 26.92 -0.11
N ALA A 236 52.03 25.77 0.48
CA ALA A 236 52.76 25.11 1.54
C ALA A 236 53.82 24.09 1.05
N ILE A 237 53.72 23.64 -0.21
CA ILE A 237 54.71 22.76 -0.87
C ILE A 237 55.37 23.45 -2.08
N HIS A 238 54.99 24.70 -2.35
CA HIS A 238 55.43 25.46 -3.51
C HIS A 238 56.95 25.69 -3.51
N GLY A 239 57.64 25.08 -4.47
CA GLY A 239 59.09 25.24 -4.66
C GLY A 239 59.92 24.00 -4.30
N LEU A 240 59.32 22.98 -3.67
CA LEU A 240 59.97 21.68 -3.52
C LEU A 240 59.93 20.93 -4.85
N ASN A 241 61.09 20.47 -5.31
CA ASN A 241 61.13 19.52 -6.41
C ASN A 241 60.65 18.12 -5.94
N PRO A 242 60.27 17.20 -6.85
CA PRO A 242 59.75 15.89 -6.47
C PRO A 242 60.69 15.07 -5.57
N THR A 243 62.00 15.27 -5.67
CA THR A 243 63.00 14.63 -4.80
C THR A 243 62.98 15.22 -3.39
N GLU A 244 62.90 16.55 -3.27
CA GLU A 244 62.80 17.24 -1.98
C GLU A 244 61.49 16.91 -1.26
N LEU A 245 60.37 16.84 -1.99
CA LEU A 245 59.08 16.43 -1.44
C LEU A 245 59.09 14.96 -1.00
N ARG A 246 59.68 14.07 -1.81
CA ARG A 246 59.88 12.66 -1.44
C ARG A 246 60.71 12.52 -0.16
N ASP A 247 61.82 13.25 -0.06
CA ASP A 247 62.72 13.16 1.09
C ASP A 247 62.06 13.72 2.36
N ALA A 248 61.24 14.77 2.25
CA ALA A 248 60.43 15.29 3.36
C ALA A 248 59.34 14.29 3.81
N LEU A 249 58.63 13.69 2.86
CA LEU A 249 57.62 12.67 3.14
C LEU A 249 58.23 11.39 3.73
N ALA A 250 59.49 11.08 3.41
CA ALA A 250 60.14 9.86 3.84
C ALA A 250 60.19 9.70 5.37
N VAL A 251 60.20 10.79 6.13
CA VAL A 251 60.14 10.77 7.60
C VAL A 251 58.86 10.08 8.11
N HIS A 252 57.76 10.13 7.37
CA HIS A 252 56.49 9.52 7.73
C HIS A 252 56.38 8.04 7.33
N PHE A 253 57.27 7.55 6.46
CA PHE A 253 57.18 6.24 5.83
C PHE A 253 58.45 5.37 5.95
N GLN A 254 59.58 5.88 6.45
CA GLN A 254 60.83 5.11 6.60
C GLN A 254 60.83 4.23 7.86
N TYR A 255 61.17 2.95 7.69
CA TYR A 255 61.39 1.99 8.76
C TYR A 255 62.66 1.16 8.48
N ALA A 256 63.62 1.17 9.40
CA ALA A 256 64.80 0.32 9.35
C ALA A 256 65.08 -0.25 10.73
N ASN A 257 65.08 -1.58 10.83
CA ASN A 257 65.13 -2.34 12.07
C ASN A 257 66.36 -2.02 12.94
N THR A 258 66.17 -1.17 13.95
CA THR A 258 66.78 -1.25 15.29
C THR A 258 65.95 -0.36 16.24
N ASP A 259 65.18 -0.98 17.14
CA ASP A 259 64.36 -0.38 18.21
C ASP A 259 63.02 0.33 17.82
N ALA A 260 62.08 -0.48 17.31
CA ALA A 260 60.67 -0.60 17.74
C ALA A 260 59.66 0.58 17.63
N ASN A 261 59.61 1.35 16.55
CA ASN A 261 58.38 2.08 16.18
C ASN A 261 58.10 1.98 14.67
N LEU A 262 56.88 1.58 14.30
CA LEU A 262 56.40 1.65 12.91
C LEU A 262 56.37 3.10 12.42
N PRO A 263 56.49 3.37 11.11
CA PRO A 263 56.37 4.72 10.58
C PRO A 263 55.04 5.36 11.00
N ASN A 264 55.04 6.66 11.26
CA ASN A 264 53.87 7.36 11.80
C ASN A 264 52.60 7.13 10.95
N ALA A 265 52.72 7.13 9.62
CA ALA A 265 51.58 6.87 8.73
C ALA A 265 51.02 5.45 8.87
N PHE A 266 51.90 4.44 8.97
CA PHE A 266 51.52 3.04 9.18
C PHE A 266 50.92 2.83 10.58
N ALA A 267 51.57 3.37 11.61
CA ALA A 267 51.11 3.26 12.99
C ALA A 267 49.71 3.89 13.17
N GLN A 268 49.46 5.05 12.57
CA GLN A 268 48.14 5.68 12.61
C GLN A 268 47.10 4.93 11.77
N GLN A 269 47.47 4.38 10.62
CA GLN A 269 46.55 3.55 9.82
C GLN A 269 46.17 2.27 10.57
N ILE A 270 47.13 1.59 11.20
CA ILE A 270 46.87 0.40 12.04
C ILE A 270 46.01 0.77 13.24
N ALA A 271 46.29 1.90 13.91
CA ALA A 271 45.46 2.37 15.02
C ALA A 271 44.03 2.72 14.58
N LEU A 272 43.85 3.22 13.36
CA LEU A 272 42.55 3.50 12.78
C LEU A 272 41.79 2.21 12.44
N GLU A 273 42.45 1.24 11.80
CA GLU A 273 41.87 -0.07 11.52
C GLU A 273 41.47 -0.80 12.81
N GLU A 274 42.31 -0.75 13.85
CA GLU A 274 41.99 -1.30 15.16
C GLU A 274 40.80 -0.58 15.79
N ALA A 275 40.73 0.75 15.71
CA ALA A 275 39.58 1.49 16.23
C ALA A 275 38.28 1.16 15.48
N ILE A 276 38.34 0.96 14.17
CA ILE A 276 37.21 0.47 13.36
C ILE A 276 36.81 -0.94 13.82
N TYR A 277 37.78 -1.82 14.03
CA TYR A 277 37.52 -3.19 14.50
C TYR A 277 36.85 -3.21 15.88
N GLN A 278 37.29 -2.33 16.80
CA GLN A 278 36.70 -2.23 18.14
C GLN A 278 35.23 -1.79 18.14
N VAL A 279 34.80 -0.96 17.18
CA VAL A 279 33.37 -0.63 17.00
C VAL A 279 32.55 -1.89 16.72
N LEU A 280 33.09 -2.82 15.93
CA LEU A 280 32.40 -4.05 15.60
C LEU A 280 32.39 -5.05 16.77
N LEU A 281 33.44 -5.05 17.60
CA LEU A 281 33.56 -5.92 18.77
C LEU A 281 32.70 -5.48 19.95
N ASP A 282 32.31 -4.22 20.04
CA ASP A 282 31.48 -3.71 21.13
C ASP A 282 29.99 -3.93 20.83
N PRO A 283 29.32 -4.95 21.40
CA PRO A 283 27.89 -5.18 21.17
C PRO A 283 26.99 -4.07 21.76
N GLN A 284 27.57 -3.12 22.52
CA GLN A 284 26.88 -1.95 23.05
C GLN A 284 27.15 -0.68 22.24
N ASP A 285 27.88 -0.77 21.12
CA ASP A 285 28.08 0.38 20.25
C ASP A 285 26.71 0.91 19.75
N PRO A 286 26.49 2.24 19.75
CA PRO A 286 25.23 2.85 19.33
C PRO A 286 24.79 2.44 17.91
N VAL A 287 25.71 2.03 17.03
CA VAL A 287 25.39 1.60 15.68
C VAL A 287 24.52 0.34 15.66
N TYR A 288 24.73 -0.58 16.61
CA TYR A 288 23.96 -1.81 16.71
C TYR A 288 22.55 -1.56 17.28
N ASP A 289 22.46 -0.74 18.33
CA ASP A 289 21.17 -0.28 18.87
C ASP A 289 20.33 0.43 17.80
N ALA A 290 20.95 1.33 17.02
CA ALA A 290 20.30 2.02 15.91
C ALA A 290 19.79 1.04 14.83
N TYR A 291 20.58 0.02 14.48
CA TYR A 291 20.17 -0.99 13.52
C TYR A 291 19.03 -1.87 14.04
N GLN A 292 19.09 -2.34 15.28
CA GLN A 292 18.03 -3.13 15.91
C GLN A 292 16.72 -2.34 16.02
N LYS A 293 16.77 -1.08 16.48
CA LYS A 293 15.60 -0.17 16.50
C LYS A 293 14.98 -0.01 15.13
N LYS A 294 15.80 0.16 14.10
CA LYS A 294 15.32 0.28 12.72
C LYS A 294 14.61 -0.98 12.25
N LEU A 295 15.19 -2.16 12.47
CA LEU A 295 14.57 -3.43 12.10
C LEU A 295 13.24 -3.65 12.83
N ASN A 296 13.21 -3.41 14.14
CA ASN A 296 11.98 -3.49 14.92
C ASN A 296 10.91 -2.54 14.37
N ARG A 297 11.28 -1.29 14.08
CA ARG A 297 10.34 -0.32 13.51
C ARG A 297 9.78 -0.78 12.17
N VAL A 298 10.62 -1.37 11.31
CA VAL A 298 10.15 -1.96 10.04
C VAL A 298 9.20 -3.12 10.32
N TYR A 299 9.56 -4.07 11.18
CA TYR A 299 8.71 -5.23 11.49
C TYR A 299 7.40 -4.85 12.19
N GLU A 300 7.37 -3.80 13.01
CA GLU A 300 6.13 -3.20 13.52
C GLU A 300 5.21 -2.74 12.38
N HIS A 301 5.74 -2.01 11.39
CA HIS A 301 4.95 -1.57 10.23
C HIS A 301 4.52 -2.71 9.32
N LEU A 302 5.34 -3.75 9.17
CA LEU A 302 5.04 -4.90 8.32
C LEU A 302 4.05 -5.86 8.97
N TYR A 303 4.30 -6.25 10.22
CA TYR A 303 3.66 -7.40 10.88
C TYR A 303 2.94 -7.05 12.18
N GLY A 304 3.03 -5.81 12.65
CA GLY A 304 2.28 -5.33 13.82
C GLY A 304 0.76 -5.31 13.59
N THR A 305 0.02 -4.90 14.63
CA THR A 305 -1.43 -4.72 14.53
C THR A 305 -1.76 -3.63 13.50
N ASP A 306 -2.65 -3.95 12.54
CA ASP A 306 -2.97 -3.13 11.38
C ASP A 306 -1.75 -2.84 10.45
N GLY A 307 -0.71 -3.67 10.53
CA GLY A 307 0.45 -3.61 9.64
C GLY A 307 0.16 -3.98 8.19
N ILE A 308 1.14 -3.75 7.31
CA ILE A 308 1.03 -3.98 5.86
C ILE A 308 0.63 -5.43 5.54
N TRP A 309 1.18 -6.40 6.26
CA TRP A 309 0.87 -7.81 6.08
C TRP A 309 -0.61 -8.12 6.34
N GLN A 310 -1.16 -7.62 7.45
CA GLN A 310 -2.59 -7.79 7.77
C GLN A 310 -3.48 -7.07 6.75
N TYR A 311 -3.10 -5.86 6.33
CA TYR A 311 -3.82 -5.11 5.31
C TYR A 311 -3.88 -5.85 3.97
N LEU A 312 -2.74 -6.38 3.50
CA LEU A 312 -2.68 -7.14 2.25
C LEU A 312 -3.53 -8.41 2.32
N ASN A 313 -3.48 -9.15 3.43
CA ASN A 313 -4.27 -10.37 3.60
C ASN A 313 -5.77 -10.12 3.73
N ARG A 314 -6.16 -8.97 4.31
CA ARG A 314 -7.55 -8.54 4.35
C ARG A 314 -8.14 -8.36 2.95
N TYR A 315 -7.35 -7.95 1.95
CA TYR A 315 -7.83 -7.70 0.58
C TYR A 315 -7.24 -8.65 -0.47
N ARG A 316 -6.62 -9.76 -0.04
CA ARG A 316 -6.02 -10.77 -0.93
C ARG A 316 -7.08 -11.42 -1.80
N ASN A 317 -6.78 -11.63 -3.08
CA ASN A 317 -7.66 -12.39 -3.98
C ASN A 317 -7.55 -13.90 -3.74
N LEU A 318 -8.60 -14.62 -4.12
CA LEU A 318 -8.67 -16.07 -4.05
C LEU A 318 -7.57 -16.70 -4.92
N SER A 319 -6.83 -17.66 -4.36
CA SER A 319 -5.71 -18.34 -5.03
C SER A 319 -4.52 -17.44 -5.40
N GLU A 320 -4.47 -16.23 -4.84
CA GLU A 320 -3.34 -15.30 -4.94
C GLU A 320 -2.70 -15.10 -3.57
N ASP A 321 -1.39 -14.98 -3.44
CA ASP A 321 -0.70 -14.72 -2.17
C ASP A 321 0.58 -13.91 -2.39
N VAL A 322 1.02 -13.24 -1.34
CA VAL A 322 2.27 -12.49 -1.33
C VAL A 322 3.40 -13.44 -0.98
N PHE A 323 4.27 -13.72 -1.96
CA PHE A 323 5.42 -14.59 -1.79
C PHE A 323 6.52 -13.91 -0.99
N GLN A 324 6.86 -12.67 -1.36
CA GLN A 324 7.95 -11.92 -0.72
C GLN A 324 7.61 -10.43 -0.66
N LEU A 325 7.93 -9.81 0.48
CA LEU A 325 8.01 -8.37 0.61
C LEU A 325 9.48 -7.96 0.46
N GLN A 326 9.77 -7.01 -0.41
CA GLN A 326 11.12 -6.52 -0.68
C GLN A 326 11.24 -5.04 -0.35
N SER A 327 12.45 -4.62 0.00
CA SER A 327 12.77 -3.22 0.24
C SER A 327 12.85 -2.44 -1.07
N SER A 328 12.23 -1.26 -1.10
CA SER A 328 12.52 -0.24 -2.10
C SER A 328 13.75 0.52 -1.65
N ARG A 329 14.87 0.28 -2.31
CA ARG A 329 16.15 0.87 -1.94
C ARG A 329 16.33 2.21 -2.62
N VAL A 330 17.24 3.02 -2.12
CA VAL A 330 17.45 4.39 -2.62
C VAL A 330 18.75 4.48 -3.42
N GLN A 331 18.67 5.07 -4.61
CA GLN A 331 19.81 5.62 -5.32
C GLN A 331 19.77 7.14 -5.14
N GLU A 332 20.66 7.67 -4.32
CA GLU A 332 20.76 9.09 -4.06
C GLU A 332 21.42 9.82 -5.24
N LEU A 333 20.86 10.95 -5.66
CA LEU A 333 21.41 11.84 -6.67
C LEU A 333 21.83 13.14 -5.99
N ALA A 334 23.04 13.59 -6.24
CA ALA A 334 23.58 14.86 -5.76
C ALA A 334 23.88 15.79 -6.93
N LEU A 335 23.50 17.05 -6.78
CA LEU A 335 23.61 18.07 -7.83
C LEU A 335 24.81 18.98 -7.57
N PHE A 336 25.57 19.28 -8.62
CA PHE A 336 26.74 20.16 -8.57
C PHE A 336 26.73 21.14 -9.74
N GLY A 337 27.27 22.33 -9.52
CA GLY A 337 27.32 23.41 -10.52
C GLY A 337 27.15 24.77 -9.87
N GLU A 338 26.88 25.77 -10.71
CA GLU A 338 26.59 27.15 -10.30
C GLU A 338 25.20 27.56 -10.76
N ILE A 339 24.42 28.16 -9.85
CA ILE A 339 23.14 28.79 -10.15
C ILE A 339 23.29 30.31 -10.09
N ILE A 340 22.92 30.99 -11.18
CA ILE A 340 22.83 32.45 -11.19
C ILE A 340 21.43 32.84 -10.75
N VAL A 341 21.34 33.57 -9.64
CA VAL A 341 20.07 34.01 -9.05
C VAL A 341 19.81 35.47 -9.39
N LYS A 342 18.60 35.77 -9.84
CA LYS A 342 18.14 37.12 -10.18
C LYS A 342 18.22 38.04 -8.95
N PRO A 343 18.45 39.35 -9.15
CA PRO A 343 18.43 40.31 -8.05
C PRO A 343 17.05 40.35 -7.36
N GLY A 344 17.04 40.42 -6.02
CA GLY A 344 15.80 40.53 -5.23
C GLY A 344 15.20 39.21 -4.77
N PHE A 345 15.75 38.07 -5.20
CA PHE A 345 15.38 36.74 -4.70
C PHE A 345 16.33 36.29 -3.59
N ALA A 346 15.80 35.57 -2.61
CA ALA A 346 16.61 34.93 -1.57
C ALA A 346 17.23 33.63 -2.12
N VAL A 347 18.56 33.56 -2.13
CA VAL A 347 19.32 32.44 -2.70
C VAL A 347 18.94 31.10 -2.08
N ASP A 348 18.84 31.03 -0.75
CA ASP A 348 18.48 29.79 -0.04
C ASP A 348 17.09 29.26 -0.48
N GLN A 349 16.12 30.17 -0.70
CA GLN A 349 14.76 29.81 -1.15
C GLN A 349 14.74 29.30 -2.58
N VAL A 350 15.48 29.96 -3.47
CA VAL A 350 15.58 29.55 -4.88
C VAL A 350 16.24 28.18 -4.99
N LEU A 351 17.30 27.92 -4.21
CA LEU A 351 17.95 26.61 -4.17
C LEU A 351 17.04 25.52 -3.59
N ALA A 352 16.32 25.80 -2.50
CA ALA A 352 15.38 24.86 -1.90
C ALA A 352 14.25 24.49 -2.88
N GLU A 353 13.67 25.46 -3.58
CA GLU A 353 12.65 25.23 -4.61
C GLU A 353 13.23 24.43 -5.79
N ALA A 354 14.43 24.77 -6.27
CA ALA A 354 15.11 24.02 -7.33
C ALA A 354 15.34 22.56 -6.95
N TYR A 355 15.81 22.30 -5.73
CA TYR A 355 15.95 20.95 -5.18
C TYR A 355 14.60 20.24 -5.09
N TYR A 356 13.56 20.90 -4.58
CA TYR A 356 12.22 20.32 -4.48
C TYR A 356 11.63 19.95 -5.86
N ARG A 357 11.79 20.79 -6.88
CA ARG A 357 11.35 20.46 -8.25
C ARG A 357 12.08 19.27 -8.85
N VAL A 358 13.38 19.15 -8.56
CA VAL A 358 14.16 17.97 -8.99
C VAL A 358 13.70 16.72 -8.25
N GLU A 359 13.46 16.80 -6.94
CA GLU A 359 12.94 15.68 -6.13
C GLU A 359 11.59 15.19 -6.68
N GLU A 360 10.61 16.08 -6.88
CA GLU A 360 9.30 15.72 -7.44
C GLU A 360 9.39 15.17 -8.88
N PHE A 361 10.40 15.55 -9.64
CA PHE A 361 10.64 14.91 -10.93
C PHE A 361 11.20 13.49 -10.79
N LEU A 362 12.13 13.27 -9.86
CA LEU A 362 12.78 11.98 -9.65
C LEU A 362 11.84 10.95 -9.00
N ASN A 363 11.15 11.37 -7.93
CA ASN A 363 10.22 10.57 -7.15
C ASN A 363 8.91 11.36 -6.92
N PRO A 364 7.99 11.39 -7.90
CA PRO A 364 6.80 12.23 -7.84
C PRO A 364 5.84 11.81 -6.73
N SER A 365 5.33 12.80 -6.00
CA SER A 365 4.28 12.59 -5.01
C SER A 365 2.97 12.15 -5.66
N ASN A 366 2.16 11.37 -4.93
CA ASN A 366 0.84 10.97 -5.41
C ASN A 366 -0.14 12.14 -5.32
N THR A 367 -0.65 12.57 -6.47
CA THR A 367 -1.71 13.58 -6.52
C THR A 367 -3.08 12.92 -6.39
N PHE A 368 -3.90 13.47 -5.49
CA PHE A 368 -5.28 13.06 -5.30
C PHE A 368 -6.22 14.17 -5.76
N PHE A 369 -7.34 13.77 -6.35
CA PHE A 369 -8.34 14.66 -6.90
C PHE A 369 -9.70 14.44 -6.23
N THR A 370 -10.46 15.52 -6.08
CA THR A 370 -11.87 15.46 -5.69
C THR A 370 -12.73 14.98 -6.87
N LEU A 371 -13.97 14.56 -6.59
CA LEU A 371 -14.91 14.18 -7.66
C LEU A 371 -15.12 15.31 -8.68
N SER A 372 -15.17 16.56 -8.20
CA SER A 372 -15.38 17.73 -9.07
C SER A 372 -14.19 18.00 -9.98
N GLU A 373 -12.96 17.78 -9.51
CA GLU A 373 -11.74 17.96 -10.31
C GLU A 373 -11.63 16.87 -11.38
N MET A 374 -11.89 15.61 -11.02
CA MET A 374 -11.92 14.51 -11.99
C MET A 374 -13.00 14.73 -13.06
N ALA A 375 -14.18 15.19 -12.67
CA ALA A 375 -15.25 15.52 -13.62
C ALA A 375 -14.88 16.70 -14.53
N ALA A 376 -14.16 17.70 -14.01
CA ALA A 376 -13.67 18.84 -14.80
C ALA A 376 -12.62 18.43 -15.85
N GLN A 377 -11.91 17.32 -15.64
CA GLN A 377 -11.01 16.71 -16.62
C GLN A 377 -11.76 15.95 -17.73
N GLY A 378 -13.08 15.82 -17.64
CA GLY A 378 -13.92 15.16 -18.64
C GLY A 378 -14.09 13.65 -18.44
N LEU A 379 -13.64 13.12 -17.29
CA LEU A 379 -13.83 11.71 -16.94
C LEU A 379 -15.28 11.44 -16.54
N SER A 380 -15.82 10.32 -17.00
CA SER A 380 -17.14 9.83 -16.61
C SER A 380 -17.11 9.23 -15.21
N GLN A 381 -18.27 9.11 -14.56
CA GLN A 381 -18.36 8.47 -13.24
C GLN A 381 -17.90 7.01 -13.29
N GLU A 382 -18.20 6.29 -14.37
CA GLU A 382 -17.76 4.90 -14.55
C GLU A 382 -16.23 4.79 -14.56
N GLU A 383 -15.54 5.75 -15.18
CA GLU A 383 -14.06 5.80 -15.18
C GLU A 383 -13.50 6.22 -13.82
N ILE A 384 -14.12 7.18 -13.14
CA ILE A 384 -13.66 7.68 -11.83
C ILE A 384 -13.80 6.60 -10.75
N PHE A 385 -14.88 5.82 -10.77
CA PHE A 385 -15.13 4.74 -9.80
C PHE A 385 -14.63 3.37 -10.28
N ASN A 386 -13.66 3.35 -11.20
CA ASN A 386 -13.04 2.13 -11.70
C ASN A 386 -11.81 1.72 -10.87
N GLY A 387 -12.04 1.26 -9.65
CA GLY A 387 -10.95 0.85 -8.75
C GLY A 387 -11.41 0.63 -7.31
N PRO A 388 -10.47 0.41 -6.38
CA PRO A 388 -10.78 0.37 -4.97
C PRO A 388 -11.31 1.73 -4.49
N LEU A 389 -12.26 1.70 -3.55
CA LEU A 389 -12.72 2.93 -2.91
C LEU A 389 -11.62 3.46 -1.98
N LEU A 390 -11.00 4.57 -2.39
CA LEU A 390 -9.95 5.23 -1.61
C LEU A 390 -10.55 6.04 -0.46
N ARG A 391 -9.71 6.51 0.46
CA ARG A 391 -10.12 7.38 1.58
C ARG A 391 -9.82 8.85 1.35
N HIS A 392 -8.89 9.14 0.45
CA HIS A 392 -8.28 10.46 0.25
C HIS A 392 -8.48 10.96 -1.18
N GLY A 393 -9.71 10.98 -1.70
CA GLY A 393 -9.96 11.40 -3.08
C GLY A 393 -9.75 10.28 -4.11
N PHE A 394 -9.56 10.65 -5.37
CA PHE A 394 -9.32 9.75 -6.50
C PHE A 394 -7.92 9.94 -7.06
N ILE A 395 -7.40 8.91 -7.73
CA ILE A 395 -6.13 8.95 -8.45
C ILE A 395 -6.44 8.90 -9.94
N ASP A 396 -5.77 9.73 -10.74
CA ASP A 396 -5.74 9.53 -12.20
C ASP A 396 -4.77 8.37 -12.51
N ASP A 397 -5.35 7.22 -12.88
CA ASP A 397 -4.63 6.00 -13.22
C ASP A 397 -3.59 6.20 -14.33
N ALA A 398 -3.86 7.05 -15.32
CA ALA A 398 -2.95 7.29 -16.44
C ALA A 398 -1.74 8.13 -16.00
N ALA A 399 -2.01 9.19 -15.24
CA ALA A 399 -0.95 10.00 -14.62
C ALA A 399 -0.11 9.17 -13.66
N PHE A 400 -0.75 8.39 -12.79
CA PHE A 400 -0.08 7.53 -11.81
C PHE A 400 0.87 6.51 -12.45
N ARG A 401 0.46 5.88 -13.55
CA ARG A 401 1.30 4.89 -14.28
C ARG A 401 2.46 5.54 -15.03
N SER A 402 2.27 6.71 -15.61
CA SER A 402 3.28 7.39 -16.43
C SER A 402 4.35 8.12 -15.60
N ALA A 403 4.00 8.53 -14.38
CA ALA A 403 4.90 9.26 -13.49
C ALA A 403 6.00 8.37 -12.88
N ARG A 404 5.82 7.05 -12.86
CA ARG A 404 6.69 6.09 -12.14
C ARG A 404 7.60 5.31 -13.09
N ASN A 405 8.77 4.90 -12.59
CA ASN A 405 9.79 4.08 -13.27
C ASN A 405 10.63 4.80 -14.34
N LYS A 406 11.42 5.79 -13.91
CA LYS A 406 12.54 6.28 -14.73
C LYS A 406 13.68 5.26 -14.70
N THR A 407 14.27 5.01 -15.86
CA THR A 407 15.49 4.20 -16.01
C THR A 407 16.72 5.06 -16.31
N VAL A 408 16.51 6.27 -16.84
CA VAL A 408 17.55 7.23 -17.20
C VAL A 408 17.14 8.61 -16.73
N VAL A 409 18.10 9.37 -16.19
CA VAL A 409 17.94 10.77 -15.80
C VAL A 409 18.82 11.64 -16.69
N TYR A 410 18.21 12.50 -17.50
CA TYR A 410 18.94 13.46 -18.34
C TYR A 410 19.24 14.73 -17.56
N THR A 411 20.48 15.20 -17.61
CA THR A 411 20.88 16.46 -16.96
C THR A 411 20.13 17.66 -17.53
N SER A 412 19.83 17.64 -18.83
CA SER A 412 19.07 18.68 -19.52
C SER A 412 17.63 18.83 -19.00
N ASP A 413 16.98 17.74 -18.58
CA ASP A 413 15.68 17.80 -17.94
C ASP A 413 15.76 18.46 -16.56
N LEU A 414 16.78 18.12 -15.75
CA LEU A 414 16.99 18.74 -14.45
C LEU A 414 17.33 20.22 -14.57
N VAL A 415 18.18 20.60 -15.54
CA VAL A 415 18.49 22.01 -15.84
C VAL A 415 17.22 22.76 -16.24
N ARG A 416 16.37 22.18 -17.10
CA ARG A 416 15.09 22.78 -17.48
C ARG A 416 14.22 23.04 -16.25
N LEU A 417 14.06 22.05 -15.37
CA LEU A 417 13.26 22.17 -14.15
C LEU A 417 13.78 23.26 -13.21
N MET A 418 15.10 23.33 -13.01
CA MET A 418 15.70 24.39 -12.19
C MET A 418 15.53 25.77 -12.84
N MET A 419 15.65 25.88 -14.17
CA MET A 419 15.45 27.14 -14.90
C MET A 419 14.00 27.65 -14.87
N GLU A 420 13.02 26.77 -14.63
CA GLU A 420 11.61 27.13 -14.46
C GLU A 420 11.32 27.76 -13.08
N VAL A 421 12.22 27.61 -12.11
CA VAL A 421 12.08 28.21 -10.79
C VAL A 421 12.18 29.73 -10.87
N GLU A 422 11.18 30.40 -10.27
CA GLU A 422 11.17 31.86 -10.21
C GLU A 422 12.37 32.36 -9.41
N GLY A 423 13.21 33.18 -10.05
CA GLY A 423 14.46 33.68 -9.47
C GLY A 423 15.72 33.07 -10.07
N VAL A 424 15.64 31.98 -10.83
CA VAL A 424 16.79 31.44 -11.58
C VAL A 424 16.99 32.23 -12.87
N GLU A 425 18.22 32.65 -13.14
CA GLU A 425 18.65 33.31 -14.38
C GLU A 425 19.42 32.35 -15.30
N ALA A 426 20.32 31.54 -14.73
CA ALA A 426 21.09 30.55 -15.46
C ALA A 426 21.57 29.42 -14.54
N VAL A 427 21.89 28.27 -15.14
CA VAL A 427 22.59 27.15 -14.50
C VAL A 427 23.84 26.85 -15.32
N ILE A 428 25.01 26.82 -14.68
CA ILE A 428 26.33 26.70 -15.30
C ILE A 428 27.07 25.48 -14.73
N ASP A 429 27.83 24.80 -15.59
CA ASP A 429 28.69 23.65 -15.23
C ASP A 429 27.97 22.56 -14.42
N PHE A 430 26.72 22.29 -14.78
CA PHE A 430 25.87 21.36 -14.07
C PHE A 430 26.31 19.91 -14.27
N THR A 431 26.45 19.18 -13.17
CA THR A 431 26.75 17.74 -13.17
C THR A 431 25.99 17.02 -12.07
N ILE A 432 25.76 15.73 -12.27
CA ILE A 432 25.11 14.84 -11.29
C ILE A 432 26.14 13.83 -10.77
N SER A 433 26.14 13.55 -9.47
CA SER A 433 26.76 12.33 -8.95
C SER A 433 25.70 11.46 -8.30
N SER A 434 25.82 10.14 -8.42
CA SER A 434 24.87 9.19 -7.86
C SER A 434 25.53 8.26 -6.85
N TYR A 435 24.75 7.84 -5.86
CA TYR A 435 25.21 7.02 -4.76
C TYR A 435 24.19 5.94 -4.43
N VAL A 436 24.65 4.74 -4.09
CA VAL A 436 23.84 3.65 -3.56
C VAL A 436 24.56 3.13 -2.32
N ASP A 437 23.87 3.08 -1.18
CA ASP A 437 24.45 2.65 0.09
C ASP A 437 25.75 3.42 0.44
N ASN A 438 25.77 4.75 0.26
CA ASN A 438 26.96 5.61 0.35
C ASN A 438 28.14 5.27 -0.60
N ARG A 439 27.99 4.31 -1.51
CA ARG A 439 28.94 4.04 -2.59
C ARG A 439 28.64 4.94 -3.76
N VAL A 440 29.65 5.61 -4.31
CA VAL A 440 29.49 6.32 -5.58
C VAL A 440 29.12 5.29 -6.66
N MET A 441 28.18 5.62 -7.54
CA MET A 441 27.81 4.80 -8.70
C MET A 441 28.11 5.54 -10.01
N GLY A 442 27.95 6.86 -10.02
CA GLY A 442 28.38 7.74 -11.11
C GLY A 442 28.87 9.06 -10.54
N ARG A 443 29.94 9.63 -11.11
CA ARG A 443 30.56 10.87 -10.64
C ARG A 443 30.59 11.91 -11.74
N LYS A 444 30.13 13.13 -11.42
CA LYS A 444 30.15 14.28 -12.32
C LYS A 444 29.65 13.96 -13.73
N VAL A 445 28.52 13.25 -13.80
CA VAL A 445 27.84 12.90 -15.04
C VAL A 445 27.28 14.16 -15.67
N ILE A 446 27.61 14.40 -16.94
CA ILE A 446 27.31 15.66 -17.66
C ILE A 446 26.04 15.54 -18.54
N ASP A 447 25.77 14.38 -19.14
CA ASP A 447 24.70 14.22 -20.14
C ASP A 447 23.48 13.46 -19.61
N CYS A 448 23.67 12.19 -19.24
CA CYS A 448 22.62 11.35 -18.68
C CYS A 448 23.18 10.30 -17.73
N LEU A 449 22.42 9.99 -16.69
CA LEU A 449 22.71 8.96 -15.72
C LEU A 449 21.76 7.78 -15.92
N ASP A 450 22.30 6.61 -16.25
CA ASP A 450 21.57 5.35 -16.18
C ASP A 450 21.39 4.96 -14.71
N LEU A 451 20.14 4.71 -14.32
CA LEU A 451 19.82 4.32 -12.94
C LEU A 451 20.14 2.84 -12.72
N THR A 452 20.78 2.56 -11.59
CA THR A 452 21.30 1.23 -11.25
C THR A 452 20.15 0.34 -10.80
N TYR A 453 19.85 -0.74 -11.54
CA TYR A 453 18.72 -1.63 -11.28
C TYR A 453 17.45 -0.86 -10.91
N ALA A 454 16.90 -0.08 -11.85
CA ALA A 454 15.76 0.82 -11.61
C ALA A 454 14.48 0.10 -11.12
N GLU A 455 14.42 -1.23 -11.26
CA GLU A 455 13.42 -2.08 -10.62
C GLU A 455 13.61 -2.29 -9.10
N VAL A 456 14.82 -2.06 -8.56
CA VAL A 456 15.17 -2.19 -7.13
C VAL A 456 15.45 -0.84 -6.47
N TYR A 457 16.26 0.01 -7.10
CA TYR A 457 16.66 1.29 -6.54
C TYR A 457 15.85 2.43 -7.16
N LYS A 458 15.26 3.28 -6.29
CA LYS A 458 14.54 4.47 -6.69
C LYS A 458 15.42 5.71 -6.57
N PRO A 459 15.43 6.58 -7.59
CA PRO A 459 16.21 7.81 -7.54
C PRO A 459 15.61 8.76 -6.52
N ARG A 460 16.45 9.34 -5.67
CA ARG A 460 16.05 10.37 -4.71
C ARG A 460 17.11 11.46 -4.66
N LEU A 461 16.72 12.71 -4.58
CA LEU A 461 17.66 13.81 -4.36
C LEU A 461 18.29 13.71 -2.97
N SER A 462 19.60 13.96 -2.88
CA SER A 462 20.33 14.08 -1.63
C SER A 462 20.80 15.52 -1.46
N VAL A 463 20.06 16.31 -0.69
CA VAL A 463 20.39 17.72 -0.41
C VAL A 463 21.71 17.83 0.35
N SER A 464 21.99 16.92 1.27
CA SER A 464 23.23 16.91 2.07
C SER A 464 24.49 16.61 1.25
N LYS A 465 24.37 15.82 0.18
CA LYS A 465 25.47 15.51 -0.75
C LYS A 465 25.57 16.49 -1.92
N SER A 466 24.53 17.29 -2.15
CA SER A 466 24.50 18.29 -3.21
C SER A 466 25.36 19.51 -2.86
N GLY A 467 25.96 20.11 -3.87
CA GLY A 467 26.90 21.21 -3.74
C GLY A 467 26.71 22.29 -4.79
N LEU A 468 25.47 22.72 -5.04
CA LEU A 468 25.22 23.88 -5.89
C LEU A 468 25.75 25.15 -5.22
N THR A 469 26.57 25.88 -5.97
CA THR A 469 27.02 27.23 -5.61
C THR A 469 26.09 28.26 -6.22
N ALA A 470 26.02 29.45 -5.64
CA ALA A 470 25.13 30.50 -6.11
C ALA A 470 25.88 31.82 -6.31
N THR A 471 25.52 32.52 -7.38
CA THR A 471 26.03 33.85 -7.71
C THR A 471 24.86 34.79 -7.93
N GLN A 472 24.94 36.01 -7.40
CA GLN A 472 23.95 37.07 -7.58
C GLN A 472 24.67 38.39 -7.82
N ASN A 473 24.34 39.10 -8.91
CA ASN A 473 25.06 40.31 -9.36
C ASN A 473 26.58 40.09 -9.56
N ASP A 474 26.96 38.99 -10.20
CA ASP A 474 28.37 38.59 -10.42
C ASP A 474 29.20 38.40 -9.13
N LEU A 475 28.53 38.29 -7.97
CA LEU A 475 29.17 38.03 -6.67
C LEU A 475 28.74 36.66 -6.13
N PRO A 476 29.69 35.81 -5.70
CA PRO A 476 29.36 34.54 -5.07
C PRO A 476 28.65 34.81 -3.74
N VAL A 477 27.53 34.13 -3.53
CA VAL A 477 26.73 34.21 -2.31
C VAL A 477 27.00 32.98 -1.46
N LEU A 478 27.26 33.18 -0.17
CA LEU A 478 27.40 32.08 0.77
C LEU A 478 26.01 31.43 0.99
N VAL A 479 25.86 30.20 0.50
CA VAL A 479 24.66 29.39 0.69
C VAL A 479 24.68 28.81 2.10
N ASN A 480 23.56 28.94 2.83
CA ASN A 480 23.41 28.27 4.11
C ASN A 480 22.71 26.92 3.91
N ALA A 481 23.50 25.83 3.89
CA ALA A 481 22.98 24.48 3.65
C ALA A 481 21.89 24.06 4.65
N THR A 482 21.97 24.50 5.92
CA THR A 482 20.95 24.20 6.93
C THR A 482 19.63 24.90 6.61
N ASN A 483 19.67 26.16 6.17
CA ASN A 483 18.47 26.89 5.76
C ASN A 483 17.84 26.28 4.52
N VAL A 484 18.65 25.94 3.51
CA VAL A 484 18.18 25.29 2.28
C VAL A 484 17.50 23.97 2.61
N ALA A 485 18.12 23.12 3.43
CA ALA A 485 17.52 21.86 3.87
C ALA A 485 16.20 22.08 4.61
N ALA A 486 16.13 23.03 5.55
CA ALA A 486 14.90 23.32 6.30
C ALA A 486 13.77 23.82 5.39
N GLN A 487 14.07 24.64 4.38
CA GLN A 487 13.08 25.14 3.43
C GLN A 487 12.64 24.06 2.44
N PHE A 488 13.57 23.21 1.97
CA PHE A 488 13.26 22.04 1.16
C PHE A 488 12.30 21.09 1.87
N GLU A 489 12.55 20.76 3.15
CA GLU A 489 11.62 19.95 3.93
C GLU A 489 10.28 20.65 4.15
N GLY A 490 10.27 21.97 4.31
CA GLY A 490 9.04 22.76 4.38
C GLY A 490 8.16 22.61 3.13
N LEU A 491 8.76 22.57 1.94
CA LEU A 491 8.05 22.34 0.67
C LEU A 491 7.51 20.91 0.57
N ARG A 492 8.29 19.90 0.98
CA ARG A 492 7.84 18.51 1.05
C ARG A 492 6.63 18.35 1.98
N LEU A 493 6.69 18.97 3.16
CA LEU A 493 5.59 18.95 4.12
C LEU A 493 4.34 19.64 3.61
N ALA A 494 4.48 20.82 2.99
CA ALA A 494 3.34 21.55 2.43
C ALA A 494 2.59 20.71 1.37
N THR A 495 3.33 20.01 0.52
CA THR A 495 2.76 19.09 -0.50
C THR A 495 1.94 17.97 0.13
N LYS A 496 2.40 17.46 1.27
CA LYS A 496 1.70 16.40 2.02
C LYS A 496 0.46 16.93 2.74
N ASP A 497 0.54 18.14 3.30
CA ASP A 497 -0.58 18.80 3.99
C ASP A 497 -1.69 19.24 3.01
N GLU A 498 -1.35 19.50 1.75
CA GLU A 498 -2.30 19.80 0.67
C GLU A 498 -3.08 18.58 0.17
N GLN A 499 -2.78 17.37 0.66
CA GLN A 499 -3.54 16.18 0.32
C GLN A 499 -5.00 16.24 0.81
N ILE A 500 -5.88 15.61 0.05
CA ILE A 500 -7.32 15.60 0.36
C ILE A 500 -7.56 14.90 1.71
N PRO A 501 -8.27 15.53 2.67
CA PRO A 501 -8.52 14.93 3.98
C PRO A 501 -9.38 13.68 3.87
N ALA A 502 -9.22 12.77 4.83
CA ALA A 502 -10.03 11.57 4.94
C ALA A 502 -11.50 11.93 5.26
N ALA A 503 -12.35 11.99 4.24
CA ALA A 503 -13.78 12.25 4.34
C ALA A 503 -14.51 11.63 3.14
N PRO A 504 -15.85 11.49 3.17
CA PRO A 504 -16.63 11.06 2.00
C PRO A 504 -16.55 12.12 0.87
N TYR A 505 -15.48 12.08 0.08
CA TYR A 505 -15.16 13.05 -0.97
C TYR A 505 -16.04 12.91 -2.22
N TYR A 506 -16.83 11.83 -2.29
CA TYR A 506 -17.74 11.54 -3.40
C TYR A 506 -19.04 12.36 -3.34
N GLY A 507 -19.37 13.00 -2.22
CA GLY A 507 -20.44 14.01 -2.14
C GLY A 507 -21.86 13.54 -2.48
N PHE A 508 -22.09 12.23 -2.62
CA PHE A 508 -23.42 11.69 -2.89
C PHE A 508 -24.27 11.68 -1.62
N SER A 509 -25.47 12.23 -1.72
CA SER A 509 -26.53 12.06 -0.74
C SER A 509 -27.73 11.43 -1.45
N SER A 510 -28.47 10.57 -0.75
CA SER A 510 -29.72 10.07 -1.27
C SER A 510 -30.66 11.27 -1.53
N PRO A 511 -31.24 11.38 -2.74
CA PRO A 511 -32.12 12.49 -3.05
C PRO A 511 -33.31 12.48 -2.08
N THR A 512 -33.66 13.65 -1.55
CA THR A 512 -34.83 13.80 -0.70
C THR A 512 -36.08 13.98 -1.55
N GLY A 513 -37.12 13.21 -1.23
CA GLY A 513 -38.44 13.32 -1.87
C GLY A 513 -39.39 14.18 -1.05
N ASN A 514 -40.42 14.73 -1.70
CA ASN A 514 -41.57 15.33 -1.01
C ASN A 514 -42.74 14.35 -1.13
N ASP A 515 -43.33 13.96 0.00
CA ASP A 515 -44.56 13.18 0.03
C ASP A 515 -45.71 14.00 -0.57
N ARG A 516 -46.45 13.38 -1.49
CA ARG A 516 -47.58 13.99 -2.21
C ARG A 516 -48.94 13.51 -1.72
N GLN A 517 -48.99 12.67 -0.68
CA GLN A 517 -50.24 12.14 -0.11
C GLN A 517 -51.11 11.49 -1.20
N LEU A 518 -50.50 10.58 -1.97
CA LEU A 518 -51.13 10.01 -3.17
C LEU A 518 -52.34 9.11 -2.88
N THR A 519 -52.58 8.77 -1.62
CA THR A 519 -53.76 8.02 -1.19
C THR A 519 -55.04 8.86 -1.22
N ASP A 520 -54.93 10.19 -1.10
CA ASP A 520 -56.09 11.09 -1.03
C ASP A 520 -56.99 10.91 -2.26
N TYR A 521 -58.24 10.49 -2.06
CA TYR A 521 -59.16 10.16 -3.13
C TYR A 521 -60.38 11.08 -3.15
N TYR A 522 -60.52 11.83 -4.24
CA TYR A 522 -61.71 12.63 -4.50
C TYR A 522 -62.74 11.82 -5.31
N SER A 523 -63.90 11.58 -4.71
CA SER A 523 -64.96 10.74 -5.32
C SER A 523 -65.51 11.35 -6.60
N VAL A 524 -65.62 10.55 -7.66
CA VAL A 524 -66.18 11.00 -8.95
C VAL A 524 -67.66 11.36 -8.84
N GLN A 525 -68.37 10.87 -7.82
CA GLN A 525 -69.73 11.28 -7.51
C GLN A 525 -69.87 12.78 -7.25
N GLN A 526 -68.82 13.45 -6.78
CA GLN A 526 -68.85 14.91 -6.59
C GLN A 526 -68.76 15.69 -7.92
N ASP A 527 -68.26 15.08 -9.00
CA ASP A 527 -68.18 15.70 -10.32
C ASP A 527 -69.52 15.66 -11.08
N PHE A 528 -70.48 14.86 -10.61
CA PHE A 528 -71.80 14.80 -11.24
C PHE A 528 -72.61 16.06 -10.93
N PRO A 529 -73.40 16.58 -11.88
CA PRO A 529 -74.26 17.72 -11.62
C PRO A 529 -75.20 17.48 -10.43
N GLU A 530 -75.43 18.52 -9.62
CA GLU A 530 -76.31 18.51 -8.42
C GLU A 530 -77.67 17.84 -8.65
N VAL A 531 -78.20 17.92 -9.88
CA VAL A 531 -79.47 17.27 -10.27
C VAL A 531 -79.46 15.75 -10.07
N TYR A 532 -78.30 15.10 -9.97
CA TYR A 532 -78.21 13.67 -9.67
C TYR A 532 -78.37 13.37 -8.17
N GLY A 533 -78.04 14.32 -7.29
CA GLY A 533 -78.21 14.20 -5.83
C GLY A 533 -77.32 13.14 -5.19
N ILE A 534 -76.10 12.96 -5.69
CA ILE A 534 -75.15 11.92 -5.24
C ILE A 534 -73.85 12.46 -4.63
N GLY A 535 -73.53 13.73 -4.85
CA GLY A 535 -72.41 14.43 -4.21
C GLY A 535 -72.76 14.92 -2.80
N ASP A 536 -71.92 15.80 -2.25
CA ASP A 536 -71.96 16.21 -0.83
C ASP A 536 -73.25 16.91 -0.39
N TYR A 537 -73.93 17.63 -1.30
CA TYR A 537 -75.21 18.27 -0.98
C TYR A 537 -76.39 17.29 -0.92
N GLY A 538 -76.23 16.08 -1.49
CA GLY A 538 -77.23 15.03 -1.47
C GLY A 538 -78.59 15.41 -2.07
N LEU A 539 -79.64 14.78 -1.57
CA LEU A 539 -81.04 15.10 -1.89
C LEU A 539 -81.71 15.73 -0.67
N SER A 540 -82.70 16.60 -0.89
CA SER A 540 -83.51 17.15 0.21
C SER A 540 -84.24 16.05 0.99
N ASP A 541 -84.43 16.26 2.29
CA ASP A 541 -85.18 15.35 3.15
C ASP A 541 -86.64 15.18 2.72
N ASP A 542 -87.21 16.17 2.05
CA ASP A 542 -88.59 16.16 1.54
C ASP A 542 -88.75 15.39 0.21
N GLU A 543 -87.67 14.91 -0.40
CA GLU A 543 -87.71 14.16 -1.66
C GLU A 543 -88.41 12.80 -1.50
N THR A 544 -89.04 12.32 -2.57
CA THR A 544 -89.81 11.07 -2.50
C THR A 544 -88.91 9.86 -2.22
N PRO A 545 -89.42 8.81 -1.55
CA PRO A 545 -88.67 7.57 -1.33
C PRO A 545 -88.12 6.97 -2.63
N GLU A 546 -88.87 7.05 -3.73
CA GLU A 546 -88.43 6.57 -5.04
C GLU A 546 -87.25 7.39 -5.58
N ARG A 547 -87.22 8.70 -5.33
CA ARG A 547 -86.12 9.57 -5.76
C ARG A 547 -84.83 9.26 -4.98
N LYS A 548 -84.94 9.10 -3.66
CA LYS A 548 -83.82 8.70 -2.79
C LYS A 548 -83.29 7.32 -3.16
N ALA A 549 -84.17 6.36 -3.44
CA ALA A 549 -83.79 5.02 -3.89
C ALA A 549 -83.06 5.02 -5.24
N ARG A 550 -83.50 5.84 -6.21
CA ARG A 550 -82.81 5.99 -7.51
C ARG A 550 -81.41 6.58 -7.37
N ALA A 551 -81.23 7.57 -6.49
CA ALA A 551 -79.91 8.11 -6.20
C ALA A 551 -79.00 7.04 -5.59
N GLN A 552 -79.46 6.33 -4.57
CA GLN A 552 -78.72 5.20 -3.96
C GLN A 552 -78.37 4.10 -4.96
N GLN A 553 -79.28 3.73 -5.87
CA GLN A 553 -79.00 2.78 -6.95
C GLN A 553 -77.89 3.27 -7.88
N PHE A 554 -77.88 4.57 -8.20
CA PHE A 554 -76.83 5.14 -9.04
C PHE A 554 -75.48 5.22 -8.32
N LYS A 555 -75.46 5.60 -7.04
CA LYS A 555 -74.26 5.54 -6.19
C LYS A 555 -73.70 4.11 -6.15
N ALA A 556 -74.56 3.12 -5.87
CA ALA A 556 -74.17 1.71 -5.86
C ALA A 556 -73.61 1.23 -7.21
N PHE A 557 -74.16 1.72 -8.33
CA PHE A 557 -73.61 1.45 -9.67
C PHE A 557 -72.21 2.04 -9.87
N LEU A 558 -71.91 3.19 -9.24
CA LEU A 558 -70.61 3.86 -9.36
C LEU A 558 -69.54 3.25 -8.44
N LEU A 559 -69.90 2.63 -7.31
CA LEU A 559 -68.94 2.08 -6.34
C LEU A 559 -67.83 1.18 -6.93
N PRO A 560 -68.10 0.25 -7.88
CA PRO A 560 -67.02 -0.55 -8.47
C PRO A 560 -66.00 0.30 -9.24
N PHE A 561 -66.42 1.40 -9.85
CA PHE A 561 -65.54 2.33 -10.55
C PHE A 561 -64.76 3.19 -9.56
N GLU A 562 -65.39 3.64 -8.48
CA GLU A 562 -64.74 4.35 -7.38
C GLU A 562 -63.63 3.48 -6.77
N GLN A 563 -63.92 2.19 -6.50
CA GLN A 563 -62.94 1.26 -5.93
C GLN A 563 -61.74 1.05 -6.85
N LEU A 564 -61.96 0.96 -8.17
CA LEU A 564 -60.87 0.84 -9.14
C LEU A 564 -59.95 2.06 -9.10
N LEU A 565 -60.52 3.27 -9.04
CA LEU A 565 -59.77 4.53 -9.00
C LEU A 565 -59.02 4.69 -7.67
N ALA A 566 -59.69 4.40 -6.55
CA ALA A 566 -59.11 4.48 -5.22
C ALA A 566 -57.97 3.46 -5.06
N ASN A 567 -58.15 2.21 -5.53
CA ASN A 567 -57.10 1.19 -5.49
C ASN A 567 -55.91 1.56 -6.37
N TYR A 568 -56.13 2.15 -7.54
CA TYR A 568 -55.05 2.64 -8.40
C TYR A 568 -54.16 3.67 -7.67
N LEU A 569 -54.77 4.63 -6.96
CA LEU A 569 -54.05 5.62 -6.16
C LEU A 569 -53.26 4.96 -5.03
N SER A 570 -53.89 4.03 -4.29
CA SER A 570 -53.22 3.25 -3.25
C SER A 570 -52.05 2.44 -3.81
N GLN A 571 -52.19 1.83 -4.99
CA GLN A 571 -51.12 1.10 -5.66
C GLN A 571 -49.94 2.00 -6.04
N ILE A 572 -50.19 3.24 -6.49
CA ILE A 572 -49.12 4.21 -6.79
C ILE A 572 -48.44 4.67 -5.51
N ALA A 573 -49.20 4.96 -4.46
CA ALA A 573 -48.67 5.39 -3.18
C ALA A 573 -47.65 4.39 -2.62
N HIS A 574 -47.87 3.09 -2.87
CA HIS A 574 -47.02 2.01 -2.38
C HIS A 574 -45.98 1.48 -3.40
N LEU A 575 -45.66 2.25 -4.45
CA LEU A 575 -44.54 1.93 -5.34
C LEU A 575 -43.19 1.76 -4.60
N PRO A 576 -42.85 2.56 -3.57
CA PRO A 576 -41.62 2.36 -2.81
C PRO A 576 -41.51 0.95 -2.21
N GLU A 577 -42.58 0.44 -1.62
CA GLU A 577 -42.67 -0.90 -1.03
C GLU A 577 -42.54 -1.98 -2.10
N LEU A 578 -43.28 -1.83 -3.20
CA LEU A 578 -43.27 -2.79 -4.33
C LEU A 578 -41.88 -2.96 -4.94
N PHE A 579 -41.14 -1.86 -5.09
CA PHE A 579 -39.79 -1.81 -5.65
C PHE A 579 -38.69 -1.75 -4.58
N SER A 580 -38.99 -2.17 -3.34
CA SER A 580 -37.99 -2.38 -2.29
C SER A 580 -37.51 -3.82 -2.22
N PHE A 581 -36.35 -4.04 -1.61
CA PHE A 581 -35.89 -5.37 -1.17
C PHE A 581 -36.39 -5.74 0.24
N SER A 582 -37.15 -4.88 0.91
CA SER A 582 -37.52 -5.06 2.31
C SER A 582 -38.28 -6.38 2.56
N PRO A 583 -37.94 -7.13 3.63
CA PRO A 583 -38.69 -8.30 4.07
C PRO A 583 -40.02 -7.94 4.73
N GLU A 584 -40.26 -6.67 5.07
CA GLU A 584 -41.48 -6.22 5.73
C GLU A 584 -42.69 -6.12 4.79
N VAL A 585 -42.47 -6.20 3.47
CA VAL A 585 -43.53 -6.16 2.47
C VAL A 585 -44.33 -7.45 2.51
N SER A 586 -45.59 -7.36 2.94
CA SER A 586 -46.51 -8.50 3.09
C SER A 586 -47.58 -8.60 1.98
N GLN A 587 -47.68 -7.57 1.12
CA GLN A 587 -48.65 -7.52 0.02
C GLN A 587 -48.07 -6.81 -1.22
N THR A 588 -48.59 -7.13 -2.41
CA THR A 588 -48.25 -6.45 -3.68
C THR A 588 -49.45 -5.87 -4.42
N ARG A 589 -50.65 -6.02 -3.85
CA ARG A 589 -51.86 -5.32 -4.27
C ARG A 589 -52.33 -4.44 -3.12
N TYR A 590 -52.33 -3.15 -3.37
CA TYR A 590 -52.77 -2.16 -2.39
C TYR A 590 -54.15 -1.64 -2.78
N PHE A 591 -54.96 -1.40 -1.76
CA PHE A 591 -56.32 -0.93 -1.88
C PHE A 591 -56.56 0.12 -0.81
N GLN A 592 -57.68 0.82 -0.90
CA GLN A 592 -58.15 1.69 0.17
C GLN A 592 -59.67 1.65 0.28
N PRO A 593 -60.23 1.76 1.49
CA PRO A 593 -61.66 1.75 1.68
C PRO A 593 -62.30 3.03 1.12
N LEU A 594 -63.53 2.92 0.60
CA LEU A 594 -64.26 4.06 0.03
C LEU A 594 -65.02 4.88 1.10
N TYR A 595 -64.48 5.04 2.31
CA TYR A 595 -65.18 5.71 3.42
C TYR A 595 -65.44 7.20 3.16
N GLU A 596 -64.65 7.82 2.28
CA GLU A 596 -64.76 9.23 1.90
C GLU A 596 -65.81 9.47 0.79
N VAL A 597 -66.40 8.42 0.23
CA VAL A 597 -67.50 8.57 -0.73
C VAL A 597 -68.71 9.16 0.01
N PRO A 598 -69.34 10.24 -0.50
CA PRO A 598 -70.44 10.92 0.18
C PRO A 598 -71.58 9.93 0.47
N ASP A 599 -72.24 10.03 1.63
CA ASP A 599 -73.35 9.16 2.08
C ASP A 599 -73.25 7.68 1.67
N VAL A 600 -72.05 7.09 1.75
CA VAL A 600 -71.81 5.71 1.30
C VAL A 600 -72.31 4.65 2.30
N ALA A 601 -72.38 5.00 3.59
CA ALA A 601 -72.67 4.07 4.67
C ALA A 601 -73.88 3.14 4.40
N PRO A 602 -75.06 3.63 3.96
CA PRO A 602 -76.22 2.77 3.72
C PRO A 602 -76.04 1.71 2.63
N LEU A 603 -75.02 1.86 1.77
CA LEU A 603 -74.68 0.92 0.70
C LEU A 603 -73.75 -0.20 1.18
N PHE A 604 -73.14 -0.04 2.34
CA PHE A 604 -72.25 -1.04 2.93
C PHE A 604 -73.04 -2.00 3.81
N LYS A 605 -73.49 -3.10 3.20
CA LYS A 605 -74.14 -4.20 3.92
C LYS A 605 -73.39 -4.64 5.20
N PRO A 606 -72.05 -4.77 5.22
CA PRO A 606 -71.34 -5.14 6.44
C PRO A 606 -71.52 -4.16 7.59
N TRP A 607 -71.62 -2.85 7.30
CA TRP A 607 -71.94 -1.82 8.30
C TRP A 607 -73.40 -1.90 8.75
N VAL A 608 -74.34 -2.02 7.80
CA VAL A 608 -75.78 -2.14 8.09
C VAL A 608 -76.06 -3.34 9.00
N ASP A 609 -75.36 -4.45 8.77
CA ASP A 609 -75.51 -5.68 9.53
C ASP A 609 -74.75 -5.65 10.88
N SER A 610 -73.76 -4.75 11.07
CA SER A 610 -72.96 -4.69 12.32
C SER A 610 -73.69 -3.99 13.46
N GLY A 611 -74.61 -3.06 13.16
CA GLY A 611 -75.31 -2.26 14.16
C GLY A 611 -74.43 -1.21 14.86
N GLN A 612 -73.20 -0.99 14.40
CA GLN A 612 -72.27 0.03 14.89
C GLN A 612 -72.61 1.42 14.33
N THR A 613 -72.14 2.47 15.00
CA THR A 613 -72.07 3.80 14.38
C THR A 613 -71.08 3.82 13.22
N TRP A 614 -71.19 4.79 12.31
CA TRP A 614 -70.28 4.88 11.17
C TRP A 614 -68.84 5.17 11.61
N GLU A 615 -68.67 6.01 12.63
CA GLU A 615 -67.38 6.31 13.24
C GLU A 615 -66.73 5.06 13.86
N GLU A 616 -67.49 4.24 14.57
CA GLU A 616 -66.98 2.98 15.13
C GLU A 616 -66.57 1.98 14.05
N PHE A 617 -67.36 1.85 12.98
CA PHE A 617 -67.07 0.91 11.89
C PHE A 617 -65.84 1.31 11.07
N THR A 618 -65.68 2.60 10.76
CA THR A 618 -64.54 3.12 9.98
C THR A 618 -63.24 3.17 10.79
N ALA A 619 -63.32 3.34 12.11
CA ALA A 619 -62.17 3.27 13.00
C ALA A 619 -61.65 1.84 13.24
N ASP A 620 -62.49 0.82 13.03
CA ASP A 620 -62.12 -0.59 13.13
C ASP A 620 -61.31 -1.03 11.91
N LEU A 621 -60.02 -1.26 12.15
CA LEU A 621 -59.05 -1.71 11.16
C LEU A 621 -59.30 -3.16 10.71
N ASP A 622 -60.05 -3.95 11.46
CA ASP A 622 -60.32 -5.37 11.20
C ASP A 622 -61.78 -5.63 10.83
N ASN A 623 -62.51 -4.59 10.39
CA ASN A 623 -63.90 -4.73 10.01
C ASN A 623 -64.06 -5.61 8.75
N VAL A 624 -65.25 -6.21 8.61
CA VAL A 624 -65.59 -7.16 7.54
C VAL A 624 -65.35 -6.61 6.13
N TYR A 625 -65.57 -5.31 5.89
CA TYR A 625 -65.35 -4.70 4.57
C TYR A 625 -63.86 -4.56 4.28
N ARG A 626 -63.06 -4.07 5.24
CA ARG A 626 -61.61 -3.92 5.09
C ARG A 626 -60.92 -5.27 4.92
N THR A 627 -61.25 -6.25 5.75
CA THR A 627 -60.73 -7.62 5.60
C THR A 627 -61.15 -8.24 4.28
N PHE A 628 -62.35 -7.95 3.77
CA PHE A 628 -62.75 -8.42 2.44
C PHE A 628 -61.88 -7.83 1.33
N LEU A 629 -61.50 -6.54 1.41
CA LEU A 629 -60.58 -5.93 0.44
C LEU A 629 -59.18 -6.58 0.49
N GLU A 630 -58.71 -6.98 1.68
CA GLU A 630 -57.43 -7.70 1.85
C GLU A 630 -57.42 -9.06 1.14
N THR A 631 -58.58 -9.69 0.95
CA THR A 631 -58.66 -11.00 0.27
C THR A 631 -58.42 -10.95 -1.25
N ASP A 632 -58.23 -9.76 -1.84
CA ASP A 632 -57.94 -9.62 -3.28
C ASP A 632 -56.62 -10.31 -3.69
N GLU A 633 -55.69 -10.47 -2.76
CA GLU A 633 -54.43 -11.17 -2.98
C GLU A 633 -54.32 -12.43 -2.12
N THR A 634 -54.20 -13.59 -2.79
CA THR A 634 -53.88 -14.84 -2.09
C THR A 634 -52.39 -14.89 -1.75
N PRO A 635 -51.97 -15.64 -0.71
CA PRO A 635 -50.55 -15.82 -0.39
C PRO A 635 -49.70 -16.30 -1.58
N ALA A 636 -50.26 -17.18 -2.43
CA ALA A 636 -49.61 -17.64 -3.65
C ALA A 636 -49.41 -16.51 -4.68
N ALA A 637 -50.44 -15.67 -4.87
CA ALA A 637 -50.38 -14.55 -5.79
C ALA A 637 -49.38 -13.49 -5.32
N PHE A 638 -49.35 -13.21 -4.01
CA PHE A 638 -48.34 -12.38 -3.37
C PHE A 638 -46.93 -12.89 -3.67
N LEU A 639 -46.64 -14.15 -3.32
CA LEU A 639 -45.31 -14.74 -3.49
C LEU A 639 -44.87 -14.74 -4.96
N GLN A 640 -45.77 -15.05 -5.89
CA GLN A 640 -45.46 -15.02 -7.32
C GLN A 640 -45.12 -13.60 -7.80
N ARG A 641 -45.93 -12.60 -7.44
CA ARG A 641 -45.71 -11.20 -7.84
C ARG A 641 -44.47 -10.63 -7.18
N ARG A 642 -44.26 -10.90 -5.89
CA ARG A 642 -43.06 -10.47 -5.15
C ARG A 642 -41.80 -11.06 -5.76
N ASN A 643 -41.80 -12.36 -6.10
CA ASN A 643 -40.68 -13.01 -6.78
C ASN A 643 -40.32 -12.32 -8.11
N GLN A 644 -41.32 -11.95 -8.91
CA GLN A 644 -41.12 -11.25 -10.20
C GLN A 644 -40.58 -9.82 -10.02
N LEU A 645 -41.07 -9.09 -9.01
CA LEU A 645 -40.56 -7.76 -8.67
C LEU A 645 -39.08 -7.84 -8.25
N LEU A 646 -38.74 -8.82 -7.42
CA LEU A 646 -37.36 -9.05 -7.01
C LEU A 646 -36.46 -9.47 -8.19
N ASP A 647 -36.94 -10.32 -9.10
CA ASP A 647 -36.24 -10.67 -10.35
C ASP A 647 -35.92 -9.42 -11.17
N HIS A 648 -36.90 -8.51 -11.31
CA HIS A 648 -36.70 -7.26 -12.04
C HIS A 648 -35.65 -6.35 -11.36
N LEU A 649 -35.71 -6.21 -10.04
CA LEU A 649 -34.76 -5.39 -9.29
C LEU A 649 -33.34 -5.94 -9.35
N LEU A 650 -33.17 -7.25 -9.13
CA LEU A 650 -31.88 -7.94 -9.24
C LEU A 650 -31.32 -7.90 -10.67
N GLY A 651 -32.20 -7.94 -11.68
CA GLY A 651 -31.81 -7.80 -13.08
C GLY A 651 -31.12 -6.47 -13.41
N ARG A 652 -31.33 -5.40 -12.63
CA ARG A 652 -30.61 -4.12 -12.80
C ARG A 652 -29.12 -4.23 -12.50
N PHE A 653 -28.75 -5.23 -11.71
CA PHE A 653 -27.37 -5.57 -11.37
C PHE A 653 -26.84 -6.77 -12.18
N ALA A 654 -27.58 -7.19 -13.22
CA ALA A 654 -27.29 -8.39 -14.02
C ALA A 654 -27.27 -9.70 -13.21
N GLU A 655 -28.01 -9.76 -12.10
CA GLU A 655 -28.10 -10.94 -11.24
C GLU A 655 -29.34 -11.78 -11.58
N THR A 656 -29.20 -13.11 -11.53
CA THR A 656 -30.28 -14.06 -11.85
C THR A 656 -30.32 -15.25 -10.90
N PHE A 657 -31.52 -15.66 -10.50
CA PHE A 657 -31.80 -16.83 -9.67
C PHE A 657 -32.42 -17.99 -10.47
N GLN A 658 -32.35 -17.92 -11.81
CA GLN A 658 -33.06 -18.85 -12.67
C GLN A 658 -32.66 -20.31 -12.45
N ASP A 659 -31.36 -20.62 -12.40
CA ASP A 659 -30.88 -21.99 -12.23
C ASP A 659 -31.29 -22.56 -10.86
N TYR A 660 -31.14 -21.74 -9.81
CA TYR A 660 -31.58 -22.10 -8.46
C TYR A 660 -33.10 -22.39 -8.42
N ALA A 661 -33.91 -21.51 -9.01
CA ALA A 661 -35.35 -21.67 -9.07
C ALA A 661 -35.75 -22.93 -9.86
N LEU A 662 -35.08 -23.22 -10.97
CA LEU A 662 -35.32 -24.42 -11.79
C LEU A 662 -35.04 -25.71 -11.01
N VAL A 663 -33.93 -25.77 -10.26
CA VAL A 663 -33.60 -26.92 -9.42
C VAL A 663 -34.67 -27.13 -8.34
N GLN A 664 -35.05 -26.08 -7.62
CA GLN A 664 -36.08 -26.18 -6.57
C GLN A 664 -37.44 -26.62 -7.13
N LEU A 665 -37.86 -26.05 -8.27
CA LEU A 665 -39.13 -26.38 -8.91
C LEU A 665 -39.13 -27.78 -9.55
N SER A 666 -38.01 -28.23 -10.12
CA SER A 666 -37.90 -29.59 -10.67
C SER A 666 -38.00 -30.66 -9.59
N GLY A 667 -37.50 -30.39 -8.37
CA GLY A 667 -37.61 -31.30 -7.23
C GLY A 667 -39.06 -31.63 -6.84
N ILE A 668 -39.96 -30.66 -6.94
CA ILE A 668 -41.39 -30.83 -6.63
C ILE A 668 -42.22 -31.29 -7.84
N GLN A 669 -41.65 -31.35 -9.05
CA GLN A 669 -42.36 -31.76 -10.26
C GLN A 669 -42.89 -33.20 -10.17
N SER A 670 -42.19 -34.06 -9.42
CA SER A 670 -42.61 -35.44 -9.15
C SER A 670 -43.96 -35.55 -8.42
N LEU A 671 -44.43 -34.48 -7.77
CA LEU A 671 -45.74 -34.40 -7.12
C LEU A 671 -46.91 -34.26 -8.11
N LEU A 672 -46.64 -34.00 -9.40
CA LEU A 672 -47.65 -33.86 -10.45
C LEU A 672 -47.88 -35.18 -11.20
N THR A 673 -48.38 -36.22 -10.52
CA THR A 673 -48.70 -37.51 -11.17
C THR A 673 -50.16 -37.64 -11.64
N GLY A 674 -51.04 -36.72 -11.25
CA GLY A 674 -52.45 -36.66 -11.66
C GLY A 674 -53.21 -35.45 -11.10
N PRO A 675 -54.47 -35.21 -11.52
CA PRO A 675 -55.24 -34.01 -11.15
C PRO A 675 -55.48 -33.84 -9.65
N ASP A 676 -55.66 -34.95 -8.92
CA ASP A 676 -55.97 -34.95 -7.49
C ASP A 676 -54.80 -34.48 -6.61
N GLN A 677 -53.57 -34.46 -7.14
CA GLN A 677 -52.37 -34.04 -6.43
C GLN A 677 -52.03 -32.55 -6.64
N PHE A 678 -52.81 -31.85 -7.46
CA PHE A 678 -52.61 -30.42 -7.72
C PHE A 678 -52.57 -29.55 -6.45
N PRO A 679 -53.45 -29.75 -5.43
CA PRO A 679 -53.38 -28.97 -4.20
C PRO A 679 -52.06 -29.17 -3.43
N VAL A 680 -51.55 -30.40 -3.38
CA VAL A 680 -50.29 -30.73 -2.71
C VAL A 680 -49.10 -30.12 -3.45
N TYR A 681 -49.14 -30.15 -4.79
CA TYR A 681 -48.14 -29.47 -5.61
C TYR A 681 -48.16 -27.96 -5.38
N GLU A 682 -49.33 -27.32 -5.33
CA GLU A 682 -49.43 -25.87 -5.10
C GLU A 682 -48.94 -25.46 -3.70
N GLU A 683 -49.19 -26.26 -2.67
CA GLU A 683 -48.62 -26.05 -1.33
C GLU A 683 -47.09 -26.13 -1.35
N ALA A 684 -46.53 -27.17 -1.98
CA ALA A 684 -45.09 -27.31 -2.15
C ALA A 684 -44.47 -26.17 -2.97
N ARG A 685 -45.17 -25.73 -4.03
CA ARG A 685 -44.77 -24.59 -4.86
C ARG A 685 -44.77 -23.28 -4.08
N GLN A 686 -45.76 -23.04 -3.21
CA GLN A 686 -45.78 -21.88 -2.33
C GLN A 686 -44.58 -21.88 -1.37
N ALA A 687 -44.23 -23.03 -0.79
CA ALA A 687 -43.05 -23.15 0.05
C ALA A 687 -41.75 -22.82 -0.71
N VAL A 688 -41.61 -23.32 -1.95
CA VAL A 688 -40.48 -22.98 -2.84
C VAL A 688 -40.44 -21.48 -3.15
N LEU A 689 -41.56 -20.86 -3.51
CA LEU A 689 -41.61 -19.42 -3.79
C LEU A 689 -41.27 -18.57 -2.56
N SER A 690 -41.74 -18.97 -1.38
CA SER A 690 -41.41 -18.31 -0.11
C SER A 690 -39.89 -18.35 0.16
N ARG A 691 -39.26 -19.50 -0.07
CA ARG A 691 -37.80 -19.65 0.01
C ARG A 691 -37.09 -18.75 -1.01
N LEU A 692 -37.51 -18.76 -2.28
CA LEU A 692 -36.94 -17.93 -3.33
C LEU A 692 -37.03 -16.43 -3.02
N VAL A 693 -38.17 -15.96 -2.52
CA VAL A 693 -38.37 -14.56 -2.11
C VAL A 693 -37.40 -14.20 -0.99
N THR A 694 -37.32 -15.05 0.05
CA THR A 694 -36.42 -14.84 1.19
C THR A 694 -34.95 -14.80 0.77
N ASP A 695 -34.52 -15.76 -0.05
CA ASP A 695 -33.12 -15.88 -0.48
C ASP A 695 -32.70 -14.70 -1.38
N LYS A 696 -33.61 -14.22 -2.25
CA LYS A 696 -33.40 -13.01 -3.07
C LYS A 696 -33.29 -11.75 -2.23
N GLN A 697 -34.11 -11.61 -1.19
CA GLN A 697 -34.04 -10.48 -0.27
C GLN A 697 -32.72 -10.46 0.47
N GLN A 698 -32.29 -11.60 1.04
CA GLN A 698 -30.98 -11.72 1.71
C GLN A 698 -29.81 -11.44 0.76
N PHE A 699 -29.87 -11.94 -0.48
CA PHE A 699 -28.85 -11.65 -1.49
C PHE A 699 -28.78 -10.15 -1.80
N ALA A 700 -29.94 -9.48 -1.92
CA ALA A 700 -29.99 -8.05 -2.19
C ALA A 700 -29.52 -7.19 -1.01
N GLU A 701 -29.86 -7.57 0.23
CA GLU A 701 -29.40 -6.90 1.45
C GLU A 701 -27.87 -6.96 1.59
N GLU A 702 -27.25 -8.08 1.21
CA GLU A 702 -25.80 -8.27 1.26
C GLU A 702 -25.08 -7.88 -0.05
N TYR A 703 -25.79 -7.32 -1.04
CA TYR A 703 -25.29 -7.20 -2.40
C TYR A 703 -23.97 -6.44 -2.51
N ASP A 704 -23.82 -5.36 -1.74
CA ASP A 704 -22.59 -4.56 -1.71
C ASP A 704 -21.37 -5.43 -1.38
N GLN A 705 -21.46 -6.27 -0.35
CA GLN A 705 -20.40 -7.21 0.02
C GLN A 705 -20.22 -8.31 -1.03
N LEU A 706 -21.31 -8.85 -1.58
CA LEU A 706 -21.29 -9.92 -2.58
C LEU A 706 -20.71 -9.48 -3.93
N ALA A 707 -20.80 -8.18 -4.26
CA ALA A 707 -20.29 -7.59 -5.48
C ALA A 707 -18.85 -7.11 -5.30
N SER A 708 -18.57 -6.32 -4.26
CA SER A 708 -17.24 -5.72 -4.02
C SER A 708 -16.19 -6.75 -3.61
N HIS A 709 -16.56 -7.76 -2.82
CA HIS A 709 -15.63 -8.74 -2.27
C HIS A 709 -15.64 -10.07 -3.03
N ARG A 710 -16.17 -10.12 -4.25
CA ARG A 710 -16.41 -11.36 -5.01
C ARG A 710 -15.20 -12.31 -5.12
N THR A 711 -13.99 -11.77 -5.23
CA THR A 711 -12.72 -12.51 -5.32
C THR A 711 -11.94 -12.50 -4.03
N GLN A 712 -12.43 -11.84 -2.97
CA GLN A 712 -11.73 -11.77 -1.69
C GLN A 712 -11.56 -13.16 -1.10
N ALA A 713 -10.34 -13.46 -0.68
CA ALA A 713 -9.98 -14.71 -0.08
C ALA A 713 -10.24 -14.71 1.43
N TYR A 714 -10.03 -15.88 2.05
CA TYR A 714 -10.00 -15.99 3.49
C TYR A 714 -8.79 -15.24 4.08
N ASP A 715 -9.03 -14.40 5.07
CA ASP A 715 -7.97 -13.67 5.79
C ASP A 715 -7.39 -14.56 6.90
N PHE A 716 -6.36 -15.33 6.57
CA PHE A 716 -5.73 -16.24 7.53
C PHE A 716 -4.89 -15.54 8.60
N THR A 717 -4.74 -14.20 8.57
CA THR A 717 -4.03 -13.46 9.62
C THR A 717 -4.89 -13.17 10.85
N GLN A 718 -6.22 -13.33 10.73
CA GLN A 718 -7.17 -13.15 11.85
C GLN A 718 -7.26 -14.35 12.79
N GLN A 719 -6.27 -15.24 12.80
CA GLN A 719 -6.31 -16.45 13.63
C GLN A 719 -6.16 -16.12 15.13
N GLY A 720 -7.27 -16.18 15.86
CA GLY A 720 -7.27 -16.41 17.30
C GLY A 720 -7.32 -17.93 17.62
N SER A 721 -7.77 -18.29 18.83
CA SER A 721 -7.98 -19.68 19.25
C SER A 721 -8.84 -20.49 18.26
N ALA A 722 -8.79 -21.83 18.29
CA ALA A 722 -9.62 -22.68 17.42
C ALA A 722 -11.14 -22.38 17.53
N GLU A 723 -11.58 -21.84 18.68
CA GLU A 723 -12.95 -21.37 18.91
C GLU A 723 -13.29 -20.05 18.18
N SER A 724 -12.28 -19.27 17.81
CA SER A 724 -12.44 -18.04 17.00
C SER A 724 -12.57 -18.31 15.49
N VAL A 725 -12.12 -19.48 15.02
CA VAL A 725 -12.20 -19.86 13.60
C VAL A 725 -13.60 -20.38 13.26
N TRP A 726 -14.16 -21.23 14.13
CA TRP A 726 -15.53 -21.75 14.02
C TRP A 726 -16.54 -20.75 14.60
N GLY A 727 -17.56 -20.41 13.82
CA GLY A 727 -18.51 -19.33 14.11
C GLY A 727 -18.09 -17.97 13.55
N SER A 728 -16.97 -17.89 12.83
CA SER A 728 -16.50 -16.65 12.23
C SER A 728 -17.18 -16.31 10.90
N THR A 729 -17.28 -15.01 10.62
CA THR A 729 -17.69 -14.48 9.31
C THR A 729 -16.51 -14.27 8.37
N ASN A 730 -15.30 -14.70 8.77
CA ASN A 730 -14.10 -14.66 7.95
C ASN A 730 -14.12 -15.84 6.99
N ILE A 731 -14.68 -15.60 5.81
CA ILE A 731 -14.86 -16.56 4.74
C ILE A 731 -14.52 -15.88 3.41
N SER A 732 -14.17 -16.65 2.39
CA SER A 732 -14.00 -16.08 1.05
C SER A 732 -15.31 -15.46 0.54
N GLY A 733 -15.20 -14.36 -0.19
CA GLY A 733 -16.37 -13.75 -0.84
C GLY A 733 -17.02 -14.66 -1.87
N PHE A 734 -16.23 -15.55 -2.49
CA PHE A 734 -16.72 -16.61 -3.36
C PHE A 734 -17.62 -17.61 -2.62
N GLN A 735 -17.22 -18.08 -1.43
CA GLN A 735 -18.08 -18.92 -0.57
C GLN A 735 -19.35 -18.18 -0.20
N ARG A 736 -19.24 -16.92 0.25
CA ARG A 736 -20.41 -16.13 0.64
C ARG A 736 -21.42 -16.01 -0.50
N ARG A 737 -20.92 -15.68 -1.70
CA ARG A 737 -21.73 -15.49 -2.90
C ARG A 737 -22.39 -16.78 -3.37
N ILE A 738 -21.65 -17.89 -3.44
CA ILE A 738 -22.24 -19.18 -3.82
C ILE A 738 -23.31 -19.61 -2.83
N SER A 739 -23.04 -19.49 -1.53
CA SER A 739 -24.03 -19.86 -0.51
C SER A 739 -25.33 -19.07 -0.68
N ARG A 740 -25.25 -17.76 -0.96
CA ARG A 740 -26.44 -16.93 -1.21
C ARG A 740 -27.16 -17.26 -2.53
N LEU A 741 -26.42 -17.54 -3.61
CA LEU A 741 -27.02 -17.96 -4.89
C LEU A 741 -27.70 -19.34 -4.82
N LEU A 742 -27.22 -20.22 -3.94
CA LEU A 742 -27.80 -21.55 -3.71
C LEU A 742 -28.84 -21.56 -2.58
N GLY A 743 -29.15 -20.42 -1.97
CA GLY A 743 -30.11 -20.33 -0.86
C GLY A 743 -29.67 -21.10 0.41
N ILE A 744 -28.37 -21.22 0.64
CA ILE A 744 -27.77 -21.78 1.86
C ILE A 744 -27.78 -20.69 2.94
N ARG A 745 -28.47 -20.95 4.05
CA ARG A 745 -28.62 -19.95 5.13
C ARG A 745 -27.35 -19.75 5.94
N GLN A 746 -26.62 -20.85 6.20
CA GLN A 746 -25.42 -20.86 7.02
C GLN A 746 -24.19 -20.60 6.14
N VAL A 747 -23.70 -19.36 6.17
CA VAL A 747 -22.66 -18.91 5.23
C VAL A 747 -21.24 -18.89 5.81
N GLY A 748 -21.12 -18.69 7.13
CA GLY A 748 -19.84 -18.71 7.86
C GLY A 748 -19.19 -20.09 7.98
N HIS A 749 -18.12 -20.16 8.78
CA HIS A 749 -17.51 -21.44 9.16
C HIS A 749 -18.26 -22.04 10.34
N HIS A 750 -18.91 -23.19 10.17
CA HIS A 750 -19.59 -23.87 11.28
C HIS A 750 -19.48 -25.37 11.10
N THR A 751 -19.63 -26.11 12.20
CA THR A 751 -19.77 -27.56 12.12
C THR A 751 -21.04 -27.89 11.33
N LEU A 752 -20.90 -28.60 10.21
CA LEU A 752 -22.04 -29.00 9.38
C LEU A 752 -22.66 -30.33 9.83
N PHE A 753 -21.88 -31.17 10.50
CA PHE A 753 -22.28 -32.53 10.86
C PHE A 753 -22.47 -32.69 12.37
N GLY A 754 -23.55 -33.34 12.77
CA GLY A 754 -23.79 -33.68 14.17
C GLY A 754 -24.01 -32.47 15.08
N VAL A 755 -24.62 -31.41 14.58
CA VAL A 755 -24.99 -30.21 15.33
C VAL A 755 -26.09 -30.56 16.32
N LYS A 756 -25.92 -30.15 17.59
CA LYS A 756 -26.94 -30.33 18.64
C LYS A 756 -27.89 -29.15 18.66
N GLU A 757 -29.17 -29.38 18.37
CA GLU A 757 -30.24 -28.42 18.58
C GLU A 757 -31.22 -28.98 19.62
N GLY A 758 -31.13 -28.49 20.85
CA GLY A 758 -31.84 -29.09 21.98
C GLY A 758 -31.32 -30.50 22.30
N ASN A 759 -32.19 -31.51 22.18
CA ASN A 759 -31.84 -32.92 22.41
C ASN A 759 -31.53 -33.70 21.12
N ASP A 760 -31.74 -33.09 19.94
CA ASP A 760 -31.56 -33.74 18.65
C ASP A 760 -30.17 -33.43 18.07
N ILE A 761 -29.61 -34.41 17.37
CA ILE A 761 -28.37 -34.30 16.61
C ILE A 761 -28.75 -34.33 15.14
N MET A 762 -28.43 -33.27 14.40
CA MET A 762 -28.75 -33.16 12.98
C MET A 762 -27.61 -32.53 12.19
N ASP A 763 -27.60 -32.80 10.90
CA ASP A 763 -26.71 -32.13 9.96
C ASP A 763 -27.38 -30.84 9.46
N ILE A 764 -26.60 -29.78 9.30
CA ILE A 764 -27.07 -28.48 8.81
C ILE A 764 -26.55 -28.21 7.40
N GLU A 765 -27.34 -27.50 6.60
CA GLU A 765 -26.89 -27.04 5.29
C GLU A 765 -25.69 -26.08 5.43
N GLY A 766 -24.71 -26.18 4.55
CA GLY A 766 -23.54 -25.30 4.54
C GLY A 766 -22.50 -25.71 3.50
N LEU A 767 -21.48 -24.86 3.33
CA LEU A 767 -20.41 -25.04 2.36
C LEU A 767 -19.09 -24.54 2.96
N HIS A 768 -18.01 -25.30 2.76
CA HIS A 768 -16.65 -24.87 3.07
C HIS A 768 -15.82 -24.84 1.79
N ILE A 769 -15.09 -23.75 1.57
CA ILE A 769 -14.15 -23.61 0.46
C ILE A 769 -12.73 -23.57 1.02
N VAL A 770 -11.87 -24.46 0.53
CA VAL A 770 -10.49 -24.58 0.97
C VAL A 770 -9.56 -24.20 -0.17
N GLU A 771 -8.65 -23.27 0.10
CA GLU A 771 -7.61 -22.88 -0.85
C GLU A 771 -6.39 -23.80 -0.70
N HIS A 772 -6.06 -24.57 -1.73
CA HIS A 772 -4.87 -25.44 -1.71
C HIS A 772 -3.56 -24.68 -1.53
N LEU A 773 -3.51 -23.41 -1.94
CA LEU A 773 -2.35 -22.54 -1.76
C LEU A 773 -1.96 -22.40 -0.27
N LEU A 774 -2.96 -22.36 0.62
CA LEU A 774 -2.77 -22.24 2.07
C LEU A 774 -2.30 -23.55 2.73
N LEU A 775 -2.41 -24.68 2.04
CA LEU A 775 -1.92 -25.98 2.51
C LEU A 775 -0.44 -26.20 2.18
N ARG A 776 0.18 -25.28 1.41
CA ARG A 776 1.61 -25.35 1.11
C ARG A 776 2.38 -24.89 2.35
N PRO A 777 3.40 -25.64 2.79
CA PRO A 777 4.32 -25.11 3.76
C PRO A 777 4.98 -23.89 3.14
N ARG A 778 4.86 -22.73 3.80
CA ARG A 778 5.79 -21.64 3.52
C ARG A 778 7.16 -22.17 3.93
N ARG A 779 8.16 -22.06 3.05
CA ARG A 779 9.53 -22.36 3.48
C ARG A 779 9.80 -21.42 4.64
N GLU A 780 9.82 -22.01 5.83
CA GLU A 780 10.66 -21.51 6.89
C GLU A 780 12.07 -21.56 6.29
N GLY A 781 12.55 -20.39 5.84
CA GLY A 781 13.90 -20.20 5.31
C GLY A 781 14.95 -20.81 6.23
#